data_AF-B5JNH7-F1
#
_entry.id   AF-B5JNH7-F1
#
_cell.length_a   1.000
_cell.length_b   1.000
_cell.length_c   1.000
_cell.angle_alpha   90.00
_cell.angle_beta   90.00
_cell.angle_gamma   90.00
#
_symmetry.space_group_name_H-M   'P 1'
#
loop_
_entity.id
_entity.type
_entity.pdbx_description
1 polymer ?
#
loop_
_entity_poly.entity_id
_entity_poly.type
_entity_poly.pdbx_seq_one_letter_code
_entity_poly.pdbx_strand_id
1 'polypeptide(L)'
;MKKLLLILFGLILTTLSAGRIIYVSDNAADGGDGSSWEDAFNYLQDALDQTLSGGSDEIWITSGIYYPDDGVSVSSGDRLATFALKSGIAIYGGFAGDELSIEERVPQENPTILSGEIFPGVENSLFWSLHVIKAGDQSTLDNLIIEKGNANGSGELGKGGGIYTVSEIVLVDCTLRNNSANGYGGGVFGNVKASTSSFTNNTANDGQGGAIYGDTTADNCTFTENSGSQGAVIFGNANVTNCIFEGNLAVVRGSAISAFKLTVNAENCIFKNNTGGRAVSNGDPTLIDCVFEGNVGGAVEGNVNAEGCEFINNSSAGGGALSIKNSGKIENCKFYGNTATTVTGGAISGAFANFTVSQSEFRNNSASTDGGAISGAFGEISINACIFDSNTANENGGAVDAREGIAKIRNSVFFRNSGKQGGAINDSAELINCTIQSNVSSQVDSGGAVKLQTESSYTVLFNCVVSGNLSNGILNHFAGLGEVRDYAAIPEPDFPDPNAPEIIRYPNLIGGGVVNLTSNSVDLGETLIVSPPEYLNLENPEGLDGTWGTTDDGLRPIENGNLEDAADRNAFGEFLGYDVVGFYRDQGSNVDLGAYEFDHPFALNITIFPEDSGNVSESGNGLYDKKAVSTINAEPFLGYVFDHWEGDVTGFQEILNLTMESDINIIAVFAQDLSDTDLDGLSLYEETVLYSTDPNKDDTDTDGFDDKFEIDNGLDPLVNDTPLLELIQNNPSLIELFSRIDLDNTVAIAKQDAADAREQEIIANPQSVELYSQSDLDGAKEIAKAAGRVEEKIAIKLNPKSVGLFDQSDINQTIEDTKAAVVLDPSSIGLYSDQEITYLNFAKIRVRIEQSGTFIDLDILKSEELINWTVIGTISIKIDPQGSQQFFTFDLVE
;
A
#
# COMPACT_ATOMS: atom_id res chain seq x y z
N MET A 1 56.87 7.30 -40.37
CA MET A 1 56.13 6.51 -39.36
C MET A 1 55.20 7.49 -38.65
N LYS A 2 53.87 7.44 -38.65
CA LYS A 2 52.86 6.47 -39.08
C LYS A 2 51.60 7.25 -39.50
N LYS A 3 50.93 6.71 -40.52
CA LYS A 3 49.55 6.89 -41.00
C LYS A 3 48.56 7.52 -39.99
N LEU A 4 47.76 8.47 -40.46
CA LEU A 4 46.34 8.55 -40.07
C LEU A 4 45.52 8.37 -41.35
N LEU A 5 44.78 7.28 -41.38
CA LEU A 5 43.97 6.77 -42.48
C LEU A 5 42.57 7.40 -42.34
N LEU A 6 42.05 7.99 -43.42
CA LEU A 6 40.61 8.22 -43.57
C LEU A 6 39.93 6.83 -43.56
N ILE A 7 39.10 6.55 -42.56
CA ILE A 7 38.14 5.44 -42.60
C ILE A 7 36.76 6.06 -42.74
N LEU A 8 36.16 5.80 -43.90
CA LEU A 8 34.77 6.05 -44.25
C LEU A 8 33.91 5.19 -43.31
N PHE A 9 33.27 5.81 -42.31
CA PHE A 9 32.22 5.15 -41.53
C PHE A 9 30.97 5.10 -42.42
N GLY A 10 30.72 3.93 -43.01
CA GLY A 10 29.41 3.63 -43.57
C GLY A 10 28.44 3.50 -42.40
N LEU A 11 27.57 4.49 -42.21
CA LEU A 11 26.35 4.32 -41.44
C LEU A 11 25.54 3.21 -42.13
N ILE A 12 25.58 2.00 -41.58
CA ILE A 12 24.49 1.05 -41.74
C ILE A 12 23.39 1.63 -40.85
N LEU A 13 22.50 2.44 -41.42
CA LEU A 13 21.17 2.61 -40.86
C LEU A 13 20.54 1.22 -40.91
N THR A 14 20.55 0.49 -39.78
CA THR A 14 19.55 -0.54 -39.55
C THR A 14 18.24 0.20 -39.40
N THR A 15 17.47 0.32 -40.49
CA THR A 15 16.06 0.64 -40.40
C THR A 15 15.43 -0.46 -39.56
N LEU A 16 15.03 -0.18 -38.32
CA LEU A 16 13.99 -0.99 -37.68
C LEU A 16 12.80 -0.88 -38.62
N SER A 17 12.45 -1.98 -39.28
CA SER A 17 11.15 -2.09 -39.93
C SER A 17 10.14 -2.03 -38.79
N ALA A 18 9.18 -1.11 -38.85
CA ALA A 18 7.99 -1.23 -38.03
C ALA A 18 7.37 -2.62 -38.28
N GLY A 19 6.89 -3.27 -37.22
CA GLY A 19 6.20 -4.55 -37.29
C GLY A 19 4.97 -4.45 -38.19
N ARG A 20 4.70 -5.50 -38.98
CA ARG A 20 3.47 -5.58 -39.76
C ARG A 20 2.39 -6.30 -38.97
N ILE A 21 1.14 -5.87 -39.13
CA ILE A 21 -0.03 -6.60 -38.63
C ILE A 21 -0.43 -7.62 -39.70
N ILE A 22 -0.62 -8.87 -39.28
CA ILE A 22 -1.06 -9.98 -40.12
C ILE A 22 -2.40 -10.51 -39.58
N TYR A 23 -3.42 -10.53 -40.43
CA TYR A 23 -4.78 -10.90 -40.04
C TYR A 23 -5.08 -12.39 -40.30
N VAL A 24 -5.76 -13.04 -39.34
CA VAL A 24 -6.14 -14.46 -39.39
C VAL A 24 -7.60 -14.63 -38.99
N SER A 25 -8.38 -15.36 -39.79
CA SER A 25 -9.76 -15.70 -39.46
C SER A 25 -10.10 -17.12 -39.91
N ASP A 26 -10.73 -17.90 -39.03
CA ASP A 26 -11.20 -19.27 -39.32
C ASP A 26 -12.36 -19.32 -40.34
N ASN A 27 -12.92 -18.15 -40.65
CA ASN A 27 -13.98 -17.94 -41.64
C ASN A 27 -13.46 -17.24 -42.91
N ALA A 28 -12.15 -17.00 -43.03
CA ALA A 28 -11.57 -16.36 -44.21
C ALA A 28 -11.70 -17.25 -45.46
N ALA A 29 -11.73 -16.60 -46.64
CA ALA A 29 -11.70 -17.32 -47.90
C ALA A 29 -10.32 -17.96 -48.15
N ASP A 30 -10.30 -19.11 -48.84
CA ASP A 30 -9.05 -19.76 -49.22
C ASP A 30 -8.17 -18.83 -50.06
N GLY A 31 -6.90 -18.66 -49.66
CA GLY A 31 -5.87 -17.96 -50.43
C GLY A 31 -5.67 -16.47 -50.10
N GLY A 32 -6.21 -15.98 -48.97
CA GLY A 32 -5.85 -14.67 -48.42
C GLY A 32 -4.34 -14.53 -48.10
N ASP A 33 -3.85 -13.29 -48.06
CA ASP A 33 -2.43 -12.95 -47.84
C ASP A 33 -2.13 -12.30 -46.48
N GLY A 34 -3.17 -12.14 -45.64
CA GLY A 34 -3.10 -11.60 -44.28
C GLY A 34 -2.92 -10.08 -44.22
N SER A 35 -3.09 -9.34 -45.32
CA SER A 35 -2.89 -7.89 -45.36
C SER A 35 -4.06 -7.05 -44.81
N SER A 36 -5.25 -7.65 -44.68
CA SER A 36 -6.47 -7.06 -44.12
C SER A 36 -7.40 -8.16 -43.59
N TRP A 37 -8.49 -7.82 -42.90
CA TRP A 37 -9.53 -8.80 -42.55
C TRP A 37 -10.21 -9.44 -43.79
N GLU A 38 -10.40 -8.69 -44.88
CA GLU A 38 -10.97 -9.23 -46.14
C GLU A 38 -10.03 -10.25 -46.80
N ASP A 39 -8.72 -10.02 -46.68
CA ASP A 39 -7.66 -10.86 -47.22
C ASP A 39 -6.98 -11.73 -46.15
N ALA A 40 -7.63 -11.99 -45.02
CA ALA A 40 -7.04 -12.71 -43.88
C ALA A 40 -6.59 -14.13 -44.24
N PHE A 41 -5.58 -14.64 -43.55
CA PHE A 41 -5.23 -16.06 -43.63
C PHE A 41 -6.31 -16.92 -42.96
N ASN A 42 -6.65 -18.06 -43.57
CA ASN A 42 -7.58 -19.03 -42.99
C ASN A 42 -6.93 -19.86 -41.86
N TYR A 43 -5.61 -20.06 -41.94
CA TYR A 43 -4.86 -20.91 -41.01
C TYR A 43 -3.75 -20.12 -40.31
N LEU A 44 -3.69 -20.20 -38.98
CA LEU A 44 -2.71 -19.47 -38.18
C LEU A 44 -1.25 -19.86 -38.52
N GLN A 45 -0.99 -21.13 -38.80
CA GLN A 45 0.37 -21.57 -39.14
C GLN A 45 0.88 -20.92 -40.44
N ASP A 46 0.01 -20.68 -41.42
CA ASP A 46 0.38 -20.00 -42.67
C ASP A 46 0.76 -18.53 -42.43
N ALA A 47 0.08 -17.85 -41.51
CA ALA A 47 0.43 -16.49 -41.07
C ALA A 47 1.76 -16.45 -40.31
N LEU A 48 1.97 -17.39 -39.38
CA LEU A 48 3.23 -17.54 -38.64
C LEU A 48 4.43 -17.77 -39.57
N ASP A 49 4.24 -18.50 -40.67
CA ASP A 49 5.28 -18.73 -41.66
C ASP A 49 5.74 -17.42 -42.35
N GLN A 50 4.87 -16.41 -42.46
CA GLN A 50 5.19 -15.09 -43.06
C GLN A 50 5.96 -14.14 -42.13
N THR A 51 5.93 -14.37 -40.82
CA THR A 51 6.59 -13.49 -39.84
C THR A 51 8.12 -13.46 -39.98
N LEU A 52 8.76 -12.36 -39.60
CA LEU A 52 10.22 -12.24 -39.59
C LEU A 52 10.81 -12.54 -38.21
N SER A 53 11.81 -13.42 -38.13
CA SER A 53 12.49 -13.72 -36.85
C SER A 53 13.22 -12.49 -36.31
N GLY A 54 12.98 -12.15 -35.04
CA GLY A 54 13.53 -10.94 -34.42
C GLY A 54 12.88 -9.64 -34.93
N GLY A 55 11.80 -9.76 -35.73
CA GLY A 55 10.89 -8.66 -36.02
C GLY A 55 9.88 -8.46 -34.90
N SER A 56 9.13 -7.37 -34.98
CA SER A 56 8.03 -7.03 -34.07
C SER A 56 6.67 -7.20 -34.76
N ASP A 57 6.56 -8.19 -35.66
CA ASP A 57 5.30 -8.45 -36.38
C ASP A 57 4.23 -8.92 -35.38
N GLU A 58 2.99 -8.51 -35.64
CA GLU A 58 1.82 -8.82 -34.84
C GLU A 58 0.87 -9.69 -35.65
N ILE A 59 0.24 -10.67 -34.99
CA ILE A 59 -0.82 -11.48 -35.59
C ILE A 59 -2.12 -11.23 -34.85
N TRP A 60 -3.14 -10.77 -35.57
CA TRP A 60 -4.48 -10.50 -35.04
C TRP A 60 -5.41 -11.62 -35.50
N ILE A 61 -6.08 -12.27 -34.53
CA ILE A 61 -6.86 -13.49 -34.78
C ILE A 61 -8.31 -13.29 -34.35
N THR A 62 -9.25 -13.62 -35.22
CA THR A 62 -10.67 -13.60 -34.86
C THR A 62 -11.04 -14.64 -33.81
N SER A 63 -12.25 -14.55 -33.26
CA SER A 63 -12.86 -15.64 -32.50
C SER A 63 -12.87 -16.92 -33.33
N GLY A 64 -12.61 -18.07 -32.70
CA GLY A 64 -12.53 -19.34 -33.43
C GLY A 64 -11.69 -20.40 -32.71
N ILE A 65 -11.62 -21.59 -33.30
CA ILE A 65 -10.73 -22.67 -32.86
C ILE A 65 -9.72 -22.96 -33.96
N TYR A 66 -8.44 -22.81 -33.64
CA TYR A 66 -7.33 -23.01 -34.56
C TYR A 66 -6.53 -24.24 -34.17
N TYR A 67 -6.24 -25.10 -35.15
CA TYR A 67 -5.48 -26.34 -34.96
C TYR A 67 -4.10 -26.24 -35.62
N PRO A 68 -3.04 -26.74 -34.97
CA PRO A 68 -1.68 -26.59 -35.47
C PRO A 68 -1.36 -27.44 -36.71
N ASP A 69 -2.19 -28.43 -37.04
CA ASP A 69 -2.04 -29.28 -38.23
C ASP A 69 -2.83 -28.80 -39.45
N ASP A 70 -3.48 -27.63 -39.35
CA ASP A 70 -4.15 -26.93 -40.45
C ASP A 70 -3.20 -25.90 -41.10
N GLY A 71 -3.11 -25.94 -42.43
CA GLY A 71 -2.25 -25.04 -43.21
C GLY A 71 -1.59 -25.73 -44.41
N VAL A 72 -0.93 -24.94 -45.25
CA VAL A 72 -0.27 -25.44 -46.48
C VAL A 72 1.06 -26.11 -46.17
N SER A 73 1.75 -25.67 -45.12
CA SER A 73 3.08 -26.18 -44.72
C SER A 73 3.05 -27.37 -43.76
N VAL A 74 1.87 -27.75 -43.28
CA VAL A 74 1.68 -28.81 -42.28
C VAL A 74 0.90 -30.01 -42.84
N SER A 75 1.02 -31.15 -42.16
CA SER A 75 0.33 -32.39 -42.53
C SER A 75 -0.77 -32.69 -41.52
N SER A 76 -2.02 -32.77 -42.00
CA SER A 76 -3.16 -33.10 -41.15
C SER A 76 -2.97 -34.44 -40.42
N GLY A 77 -3.29 -34.44 -39.13
CA GLY A 77 -3.14 -35.56 -38.22
C GLY A 77 -1.73 -35.79 -37.68
N ASP A 78 -0.76 -34.91 -38.01
CA ASP A 78 0.60 -35.00 -37.46
C ASP A 78 0.65 -34.44 -36.03
N ARG A 79 0.89 -35.30 -35.05
CA ARG A 79 1.04 -34.90 -33.63
C ARG A 79 2.26 -34.02 -33.38
N LEU A 80 3.22 -33.97 -34.30
CA LEU A 80 4.36 -33.06 -34.22
C LEU A 80 4.04 -31.64 -34.69
N ALA A 81 2.89 -31.43 -35.34
CA ALA A 81 2.42 -30.11 -35.71
C ALA A 81 2.21 -29.25 -34.46
N THR A 82 2.62 -27.98 -34.54
CA THR A 82 2.58 -27.01 -33.45
C THR A 82 2.56 -25.61 -34.04
N PHE A 83 1.95 -24.64 -33.35
CA PHE A 83 2.11 -23.23 -33.71
C PHE A 83 3.54 -22.78 -33.39
N ALA A 84 4.36 -22.61 -34.43
CA ALA A 84 5.77 -22.28 -34.30
C ALA A 84 5.99 -20.76 -34.32
N LEU A 85 5.99 -20.14 -33.13
CA LEU A 85 6.24 -18.71 -32.97
C LEU A 85 7.75 -18.42 -33.02
N LYS A 86 8.12 -17.48 -33.89
CA LYS A 86 9.50 -16.94 -33.96
C LYS A 86 9.73 -15.93 -32.84
N SER A 87 10.99 -15.65 -32.50
CA SER A 87 11.32 -14.67 -31.46
C SER A 87 10.80 -13.28 -31.78
N GLY A 88 10.23 -12.60 -30.76
CA GLY A 88 9.72 -11.23 -30.84
C GLY A 88 8.31 -11.07 -31.40
N ILE A 89 7.63 -12.17 -31.75
CA ILE A 89 6.29 -12.13 -32.36
C ILE A 89 5.22 -12.02 -31.27
N ALA A 90 4.21 -11.17 -31.54
CA ALA A 90 3.02 -11.02 -30.71
C ALA A 90 1.79 -11.63 -31.39
N ILE A 91 0.95 -12.32 -30.62
CA ILE A 91 -0.36 -12.83 -31.06
C ILE A 91 -1.45 -12.29 -30.16
N TYR A 92 -2.45 -11.68 -30.79
CA TYR A 92 -3.60 -11.06 -30.15
C TYR A 92 -4.88 -11.78 -30.58
N GLY A 93 -5.60 -12.38 -29.62
CA GLY A 93 -6.94 -12.92 -29.81
C GLY A 93 -8.02 -11.91 -29.42
N GLY A 94 -9.29 -12.24 -29.65
CA GLY A 94 -10.41 -11.41 -29.19
C GLY A 94 -11.07 -10.52 -30.26
N PHE A 95 -10.74 -10.70 -31.53
CA PHE A 95 -11.30 -9.91 -32.63
C PHE A 95 -12.58 -10.54 -33.22
N ALA A 96 -13.51 -9.72 -33.69
CA ALA A 96 -14.67 -10.07 -34.49
C ALA A 96 -14.32 -10.18 -35.99
N GLY A 97 -13.30 -9.44 -36.46
CA GLY A 97 -12.82 -9.45 -37.84
C GLY A 97 -13.22 -8.22 -38.66
N ASP A 98 -13.57 -7.11 -38.01
CA ASP A 98 -13.87 -5.82 -38.65
C ASP A 98 -13.18 -4.63 -37.98
N GLU A 99 -12.39 -4.89 -36.93
CA GLU A 99 -11.66 -3.90 -36.15
C GLU A 99 -10.50 -3.25 -36.92
N LEU A 100 -10.30 -1.96 -36.69
CA LEU A 100 -9.21 -1.15 -37.25
C LEU A 100 -8.10 -0.88 -36.24
N SER A 101 -8.34 -1.10 -34.94
CA SER A 101 -7.36 -0.93 -33.87
C SER A 101 -7.45 -2.05 -32.82
N ILE A 102 -6.43 -2.18 -31.98
CA ILE A 102 -6.34 -3.26 -30.97
C ILE A 102 -7.31 -3.02 -29.79
N GLU A 103 -7.69 -1.76 -29.57
CA GLU A 103 -8.61 -1.30 -28.52
C GLU A 103 -10.08 -1.63 -28.83
N GLU A 104 -10.42 -1.88 -30.10
CA GLU A 104 -11.78 -2.24 -30.52
C GLU A 104 -12.14 -3.70 -30.19
N ARG A 105 -11.17 -4.52 -29.77
CA ARG A 105 -11.38 -5.92 -29.40
C ARG A 105 -12.39 -6.07 -28.26
N VAL A 106 -13.18 -7.14 -28.32
CA VAL A 106 -14.06 -7.56 -27.22
C VAL A 106 -13.77 -9.03 -26.87
N PRO A 107 -12.65 -9.33 -26.17
CA PRO A 107 -12.16 -10.71 -26.03
C PRO A 107 -13.13 -11.69 -25.37
N GLN A 108 -13.98 -11.20 -24.45
CA GLN A 108 -14.97 -12.02 -23.76
C GLN A 108 -16.13 -12.46 -24.67
N GLU A 109 -16.47 -11.66 -25.68
CA GLU A 109 -17.48 -12.00 -26.67
C GLU A 109 -16.89 -12.80 -27.85
N ASN A 110 -15.59 -12.61 -28.11
CA ASN A 110 -14.88 -13.14 -29.27
C ASN A 110 -13.71 -14.07 -28.89
N PRO A 111 -13.93 -15.18 -28.16
CA PRO A 111 -12.84 -16.02 -27.67
C PRO A 111 -12.03 -16.69 -28.80
N THR A 112 -10.71 -16.59 -28.71
CA THR A 112 -9.77 -17.24 -29.63
C THR A 112 -9.11 -18.44 -28.94
N ILE A 113 -9.30 -19.65 -29.50
CA ILE A 113 -8.82 -20.91 -28.93
C ILE A 113 -7.73 -21.51 -29.83
N LEU A 114 -6.54 -21.72 -29.29
CA LEU A 114 -5.47 -22.51 -29.88
C LEU A 114 -5.51 -23.91 -29.27
N SER A 115 -5.93 -24.91 -30.05
CA SER A 115 -6.22 -26.25 -29.55
C SER A 115 -5.26 -27.30 -30.10
N GLY A 116 -4.74 -28.15 -29.22
CA GLY A 116 -4.00 -29.36 -29.60
C GLY A 116 -4.89 -30.52 -30.06
N GLU A 117 -6.21 -30.40 -30.07
CA GLU A 117 -7.13 -31.47 -30.51
C GLU A 117 -7.19 -31.59 -32.05
N ILE A 118 -6.08 -31.98 -32.67
CA ILE A 118 -5.93 -32.13 -34.14
C ILE A 118 -6.80 -33.23 -34.77
N PHE A 119 -7.63 -33.92 -33.98
CA PHE A 119 -8.71 -34.78 -34.44
C PHE A 119 -10.00 -34.43 -33.70
N PRO A 120 -10.69 -33.34 -34.08
CA PRO A 120 -11.83 -32.81 -33.34
C PRO A 120 -12.94 -33.86 -33.22
N GLY A 121 -13.49 -34.03 -32.01
CA GLY A 121 -14.60 -34.94 -31.74
C GLY A 121 -14.19 -36.38 -31.44
N VAL A 122 -12.89 -36.66 -31.35
CA VAL A 122 -12.35 -37.91 -30.80
C VAL A 122 -11.77 -37.62 -29.42
N GLU A 123 -12.53 -37.94 -28.36
CA GLU A 123 -12.07 -37.77 -26.97
C GLU A 123 -11.01 -38.82 -26.58
N ASN A 124 -9.80 -38.65 -27.10
CA ASN A 124 -8.65 -39.45 -26.74
C ASN A 124 -7.37 -38.62 -26.93
N SER A 125 -6.70 -38.33 -25.82
CA SER A 125 -5.51 -37.47 -25.78
C SER A 125 -4.31 -38.04 -26.57
N LEU A 126 -4.34 -39.30 -26.98
CA LEU A 126 -3.35 -39.86 -27.91
C LEU A 126 -3.44 -39.27 -29.33
N PHE A 127 -4.53 -38.57 -29.65
CA PHE A 127 -4.72 -37.85 -30.90
C PHE A 127 -4.48 -36.35 -30.77
N TRP A 128 -4.03 -35.87 -29.61
CA TRP A 128 -3.68 -34.47 -29.45
C TRP A 128 -2.24 -34.19 -29.90
N SER A 129 -1.96 -32.96 -30.35
CA SER A 129 -0.60 -32.50 -30.62
C SER A 129 0.27 -32.62 -29.36
N LEU A 130 1.58 -32.79 -29.55
CA LEU A 130 2.49 -32.88 -28.41
C LEU A 130 2.62 -31.52 -27.71
N HIS A 131 2.74 -30.45 -28.50
CA HIS A 131 2.79 -29.08 -28.01
C HIS A 131 1.75 -28.28 -28.80
N VAL A 132 0.93 -27.47 -28.13
CA VAL A 132 0.08 -26.53 -28.85
C VAL A 132 0.97 -25.46 -29.49
N ILE A 133 1.90 -24.89 -28.71
CA ILE A 133 2.79 -23.82 -29.12
C ILE A 133 4.26 -24.20 -28.86
N LYS A 134 5.13 -23.89 -29.82
CA LYS A 134 6.58 -23.74 -29.61
C LYS A 134 6.97 -22.30 -29.84
N ALA A 135 7.47 -21.64 -28.80
CA ALA A 135 7.74 -20.21 -28.84
C ALA A 135 9.24 -19.88 -28.79
N GLY A 136 9.65 -18.93 -29.64
CA GLY A 136 10.93 -18.24 -29.56
C GLY A 136 10.98 -17.19 -28.44
N ASP A 137 12.16 -16.59 -28.29
CA ASP A 137 12.46 -15.63 -27.23
C ASP A 137 11.60 -14.36 -27.29
N GLN A 138 11.16 -13.87 -26.13
CA GLN A 138 10.37 -12.65 -25.95
C GLN A 138 9.11 -12.59 -26.83
N SER A 139 8.44 -13.72 -27.05
CA SER A 139 7.15 -13.74 -27.76
C SER A 139 6.02 -13.36 -26.79
N THR A 140 4.97 -12.72 -27.31
CA THR A 140 3.81 -12.27 -26.51
C THR A 140 2.54 -12.97 -26.97
N LEU A 141 1.74 -13.45 -26.02
CA LEU A 141 0.40 -13.99 -26.23
C LEU A 141 -0.58 -13.16 -25.41
N ASP A 142 -1.67 -12.72 -26.04
CA ASP A 142 -2.65 -11.81 -25.45
C ASP A 142 -4.08 -12.28 -25.77
N ASN A 143 -4.90 -12.50 -24.74
CA ASN A 143 -6.30 -12.92 -24.85
C ASN A 143 -6.52 -14.22 -25.62
N LEU A 144 -5.69 -15.23 -25.34
CA LEU A 144 -5.75 -16.56 -25.97
C LEU A 144 -6.11 -17.66 -24.98
N ILE A 145 -6.86 -18.65 -25.45
CA ILE A 145 -7.06 -19.92 -24.74
C ILE A 145 -6.16 -20.98 -25.38
N ILE A 146 -5.23 -21.56 -24.62
CA ILE A 146 -4.30 -22.61 -25.06
C ILE A 146 -4.69 -23.92 -24.36
N GLU A 147 -5.15 -24.90 -25.14
CA GLU A 147 -5.67 -26.14 -24.56
C GLU A 147 -5.32 -27.43 -25.28
N LYS A 148 -5.44 -28.54 -24.55
CA LYS A 148 -5.39 -29.91 -25.06
C LYS A 148 -4.08 -30.28 -25.75
N GLY A 149 -2.95 -29.74 -25.31
CA GLY A 149 -1.64 -30.30 -25.65
C GLY A 149 -1.32 -31.55 -24.82
N ASN A 150 -0.68 -32.56 -25.41
CA ASN A 150 -0.31 -33.80 -24.73
C ASN A 150 1.12 -34.26 -25.06
N ALA A 151 2.11 -33.62 -24.42
CA ALA A 151 3.53 -33.91 -24.56
C ALA A 151 3.92 -35.24 -23.89
N ASN A 152 3.54 -36.36 -24.52
CA ASN A 152 3.79 -37.72 -24.04
C ASN A 152 4.94 -38.44 -24.75
N GLY A 153 5.79 -37.68 -25.47
CA GLY A 153 6.99 -38.19 -26.12
C GLY A 153 8.21 -38.25 -25.19
N SER A 154 9.37 -38.57 -25.76
CA SER A 154 10.65 -38.59 -25.04
C SER A 154 11.44 -37.29 -25.23
N GLY A 155 12.23 -36.88 -24.24
CA GLY A 155 13.10 -35.71 -24.35
C GLY A 155 12.30 -34.41 -24.34
N GLU A 156 12.53 -33.53 -25.32
CA GLU A 156 11.78 -32.28 -25.49
C GLU A 156 10.29 -32.52 -25.72
N LEU A 157 9.96 -33.59 -26.44
CA LEU A 157 8.59 -34.00 -26.78
C LEU A 157 7.77 -34.47 -25.56
N GLY A 158 8.42 -34.57 -24.39
CA GLY A 158 7.79 -34.93 -23.12
C GLY A 158 7.54 -33.73 -22.20
N LYS A 159 7.66 -32.49 -22.69
CA LYS A 159 7.64 -31.27 -21.86
C LYS A 159 6.75 -30.20 -22.49
N GLY A 160 6.12 -29.33 -21.69
CA GLY A 160 5.39 -28.17 -22.24
C GLY A 160 4.22 -28.59 -23.11
N GLY A 161 3.18 -29.18 -22.51
CA GLY A 161 2.01 -29.64 -23.27
C GLY A 161 1.31 -28.48 -23.98
N GLY A 162 1.02 -27.40 -23.25
CA GLY A 162 0.50 -26.18 -23.85
C GLY A 162 1.59 -25.46 -24.64
N ILE A 163 2.64 -25.02 -23.94
CA ILE A 163 3.73 -24.22 -24.50
C ILE A 163 5.07 -24.86 -24.16
N TYR A 164 5.91 -25.03 -25.18
CA TYR A 164 7.32 -25.34 -25.01
C TYR A 164 8.18 -24.17 -25.49
N THR A 165 9.04 -23.66 -24.62
CA THR A 165 10.05 -22.65 -24.95
C THR A 165 11.34 -22.89 -24.17
N VAL A 166 12.46 -22.38 -24.70
CA VAL A 166 13.78 -22.38 -24.04
C VAL A 166 14.16 -20.99 -23.50
N SER A 167 13.23 -20.05 -23.58
CA SER A 167 13.36 -18.63 -23.27
C SER A 167 12.16 -18.15 -22.44
N GLU A 168 12.00 -16.84 -22.25
CA GLU A 168 10.84 -16.26 -21.58
C GLU A 168 9.68 -16.06 -22.56
N ILE A 169 8.46 -16.45 -22.15
CA ILE A 169 7.20 -16.13 -22.83
C ILE A 169 6.40 -15.11 -22.01
N VAL A 170 5.81 -14.13 -22.68
CA VAL A 170 4.89 -13.15 -22.07
C VAL A 170 3.45 -13.56 -22.33
N LEU A 171 2.66 -13.65 -21.27
CA LEU A 171 1.25 -14.04 -21.28
C LEU A 171 0.40 -12.92 -20.66
N VAL A 172 -0.54 -12.38 -21.42
CA VAL A 172 -1.46 -11.32 -20.99
C VAL A 172 -2.89 -11.83 -21.20
N ASP A 173 -3.72 -11.84 -20.15
CA ASP A 173 -5.11 -12.31 -20.23
C ASP A 173 -5.28 -13.71 -20.87
N CYS A 174 -4.27 -14.56 -20.73
CA CYS A 174 -4.27 -15.87 -21.37
C CYS A 174 -4.85 -16.94 -20.44
N THR A 175 -5.49 -17.95 -21.02
CA THR A 175 -5.95 -19.13 -20.31
C THR A 175 -5.26 -20.38 -20.84
N LEU A 176 -4.42 -21.00 -20.01
CA LEU A 176 -3.80 -22.29 -20.31
C LEU A 176 -4.55 -23.38 -19.56
N ARG A 177 -5.24 -24.27 -20.28
CA ARG A 177 -6.07 -25.30 -19.65
C ARG A 177 -6.00 -26.69 -20.26
N ASN A 178 -6.19 -27.71 -19.42
CA ASN A 178 -6.27 -29.10 -19.85
C ASN A 178 -5.05 -29.57 -20.67
N ASN A 179 -3.85 -29.04 -20.36
CA ASN A 179 -2.62 -29.45 -21.01
C ASN A 179 -1.87 -30.48 -20.17
N SER A 180 -1.22 -31.43 -20.84
CA SER A 180 -0.55 -32.56 -20.20
C SER A 180 0.86 -32.75 -20.76
N ALA A 181 1.81 -33.04 -19.88
CA ALA A 181 3.15 -33.48 -20.23
C ALA A 181 3.54 -34.69 -19.39
N ASN A 182 4.24 -35.68 -19.97
CA ASN A 182 4.78 -36.79 -19.16
C ASN A 182 5.94 -36.33 -18.29
N GLY A 183 6.81 -35.46 -18.80
CA GLY A 183 7.96 -34.92 -18.09
C GLY A 183 7.59 -33.68 -17.27
N TYR A 184 7.88 -32.49 -17.81
CA TYR A 184 7.86 -31.23 -17.06
C TYR A 184 7.01 -30.17 -17.74
N GLY A 185 6.35 -29.30 -16.97
CA GLY A 185 5.61 -28.18 -17.53
C GLY A 185 4.34 -28.66 -18.25
N GLY A 186 3.32 -29.11 -17.51
CA GLY A 186 2.06 -29.55 -18.14
C GLY A 186 1.46 -28.45 -19.01
N GLY A 187 1.35 -27.25 -18.44
CA GLY A 187 1.00 -26.02 -19.16
C GLY A 187 2.18 -25.48 -19.96
N VAL A 188 3.24 -25.06 -19.27
CA VAL A 188 4.42 -24.42 -19.87
C VAL A 188 5.70 -25.08 -19.39
N PHE A 189 6.58 -25.40 -20.34
CA PHE A 189 8.00 -25.60 -20.06
C PHE A 189 8.77 -24.41 -20.61
N GLY A 190 9.41 -23.65 -19.72
CA GLY A 190 10.08 -22.38 -20.05
C GLY A 190 9.83 -21.30 -18.98
N ASN A 191 10.53 -20.18 -19.09
CA ASN A 191 10.33 -19.05 -18.20
C ASN A 191 9.07 -18.28 -18.59
N VAL A 192 8.35 -17.74 -17.62
CA VAL A 192 7.04 -17.10 -17.83
C VAL A 192 6.99 -15.74 -17.16
N LYS A 193 6.54 -14.74 -17.91
CA LYS A 193 6.01 -13.49 -17.38
C LYS A 193 4.52 -13.43 -17.68
N ALA A 194 3.68 -13.49 -16.66
CA ALA A 194 2.23 -13.52 -16.80
C ALA A 194 1.56 -12.34 -16.09
N SER A 195 0.57 -11.74 -16.73
CA SER A 195 -0.37 -10.81 -16.10
C SER A 195 -1.79 -11.27 -16.39
N THR A 196 -2.67 -11.17 -15.39
CA THR A 196 -4.12 -11.42 -15.52
C THR A 196 -4.48 -12.77 -16.18
N SER A 197 -3.57 -13.74 -16.10
CA SER A 197 -3.65 -15.00 -16.82
C SER A 197 -4.06 -16.16 -15.89
N SER A 198 -4.68 -17.20 -16.46
CA SER A 198 -5.12 -18.38 -15.74
C SER A 198 -4.44 -19.67 -16.23
N PHE A 199 -4.09 -20.54 -15.28
CA PHE A 199 -3.55 -21.87 -15.52
C PHE A 199 -4.45 -22.87 -14.82
N THR A 200 -5.24 -23.63 -15.58
CA THR A 200 -6.29 -24.50 -15.03
C THR A 200 -6.11 -25.95 -15.47
N ASN A 201 -6.12 -26.90 -14.53
CA ASN A 201 -6.11 -28.34 -14.85
C ASN A 201 -4.96 -28.76 -15.80
N ASN A 202 -3.77 -28.20 -15.60
CA ASN A 202 -2.57 -28.61 -16.33
C ASN A 202 -1.80 -29.66 -15.52
N THR A 203 -1.28 -30.70 -16.18
CA THR A 203 -0.72 -31.88 -15.52
C THR A 203 0.67 -32.24 -16.04
N ALA A 204 1.61 -32.46 -15.11
CA ALA A 204 2.88 -33.12 -15.34
C ALA A 204 2.84 -34.55 -14.73
N ASN A 205 2.61 -35.57 -15.57
CA ASN A 205 2.25 -36.94 -15.14
C ASN A 205 3.38 -37.67 -14.39
N ASP A 206 4.62 -37.49 -14.82
CA ASP A 206 5.80 -38.13 -14.24
C ASP A 206 6.87 -37.11 -13.80
N GLY A 207 6.54 -35.82 -13.69
CA GLY A 207 7.51 -34.81 -13.28
C GLY A 207 6.91 -33.62 -12.52
N GLN A 208 7.54 -32.46 -12.70
CA GLN A 208 7.29 -31.24 -11.92
C GLN A 208 6.79 -30.12 -12.83
N GLY A 209 6.22 -29.09 -12.22
CA GLY A 209 5.65 -27.95 -12.94
C GLY A 209 4.35 -28.34 -13.63
N GLY A 210 3.34 -28.74 -12.87
CA GLY A 210 2.02 -29.06 -13.43
C GLY A 210 1.49 -27.93 -14.31
N ALA A 211 1.54 -26.69 -13.82
CA ALA A 211 1.29 -25.49 -14.61
C ALA A 211 2.56 -25.06 -15.34
N ILE A 212 3.64 -24.78 -14.61
CA ILE A 212 4.85 -24.16 -15.16
C ILE A 212 6.10 -24.85 -14.62
N TYR A 213 7.00 -25.21 -15.52
CA TYR A 213 8.37 -25.55 -15.19
C TYR A 213 9.31 -24.48 -15.78
N GLY A 214 9.83 -23.61 -14.92
CA GLY A 214 10.67 -22.46 -15.27
C GLY A 214 10.50 -21.31 -14.28
N ASP A 215 11.35 -20.29 -14.39
CA ASP A 215 11.24 -19.08 -13.57
C ASP A 215 9.96 -18.32 -13.95
N THR A 216 9.23 -17.85 -12.94
CA THR A 216 7.90 -17.26 -13.11
C THR A 216 7.82 -15.90 -12.43
N THR A 217 7.40 -14.90 -13.19
CA THR A 217 6.87 -13.63 -12.66
C THR A 217 5.39 -13.58 -13.00
N ALA A 218 4.52 -13.47 -12.00
CA ALA A 218 3.07 -13.45 -12.22
C ALA A 218 2.41 -12.34 -11.40
N ASP A 219 1.56 -11.56 -12.05
CA ASP A 219 0.72 -10.55 -11.40
C ASP A 219 -0.75 -10.81 -11.74
N ASN A 220 -1.64 -10.74 -10.74
CA ASN A 220 -3.08 -10.94 -10.91
C ASN A 220 -3.44 -12.28 -11.60
N CYS A 221 -2.64 -13.33 -11.39
CA CYS A 221 -2.81 -14.62 -12.06
C CYS A 221 -3.51 -15.66 -11.18
N THR A 222 -4.17 -16.62 -11.82
CA THR A 222 -4.84 -17.74 -11.12
C THR A 222 -4.27 -19.09 -11.55
N PHE A 223 -3.96 -19.94 -10.57
CA PHE A 223 -3.46 -21.31 -10.74
C PHE A 223 -4.41 -22.28 -10.04
N THR A 224 -5.25 -22.95 -10.81
CA THR A 224 -6.33 -23.81 -10.30
C THR A 224 -6.19 -25.26 -10.76
N GLU A 225 -6.37 -26.20 -9.85
CA GLU A 225 -6.47 -27.64 -10.15
C GLU A 225 -5.30 -28.21 -10.96
N ASN A 226 -4.12 -27.58 -10.92
CA ASN A 226 -2.96 -28.09 -11.64
C ASN A 226 -2.29 -29.21 -10.83
N SER A 227 -1.62 -30.13 -11.53
CA SER A 227 -1.10 -31.35 -10.94
C SER A 227 0.36 -31.62 -11.33
N GLY A 228 1.24 -31.69 -10.34
CA GLY A 228 2.63 -32.11 -10.48
C GLY A 228 2.88 -33.44 -9.74
N SER A 229 3.11 -34.52 -10.47
CA SER A 229 3.27 -35.86 -9.87
C SER A 229 4.50 -35.99 -8.98
N GLN A 230 5.64 -35.41 -9.39
CA GLN A 230 6.91 -35.45 -8.64
C GLN A 230 7.25 -34.14 -7.94
N GLY A 231 6.32 -33.20 -7.84
CA GLY A 231 6.59 -31.93 -7.18
C GLY A 231 5.61 -30.84 -7.56
N ALA A 232 6.11 -29.61 -7.63
CA ALA A 232 5.25 -28.45 -7.59
C ALA A 232 4.44 -28.15 -8.84
N VAL A 233 3.41 -27.32 -8.70
CA VAL A 233 2.65 -26.78 -9.83
C VAL A 233 3.43 -25.70 -10.56
N ILE A 234 4.14 -24.83 -9.83
CA ILE A 234 5.21 -24.00 -10.35
C ILE A 234 6.54 -24.53 -9.81
N PHE A 235 7.46 -24.86 -10.71
CA PHE A 235 8.81 -25.28 -10.36
C PHE A 235 9.86 -24.36 -10.99
N GLY A 236 10.48 -23.52 -10.16
CA GLY A 236 11.42 -22.46 -10.57
C GLY A 236 11.49 -21.35 -9.52
N ASN A 237 12.23 -20.27 -9.78
CA ASN A 237 12.05 -19.04 -9.00
C ASN A 237 10.64 -18.50 -9.24
N ALA A 238 10.02 -17.93 -8.21
CA ALA A 238 8.67 -17.38 -8.32
C ALA A 238 8.59 -16.01 -7.65
N ASN A 239 8.24 -14.99 -8.42
CA ASN A 239 7.82 -13.68 -7.93
C ASN A 239 6.35 -13.52 -8.29
N VAL A 240 5.48 -13.60 -7.28
CA VAL A 240 4.03 -13.62 -7.50
C VAL A 240 3.35 -12.55 -6.66
N THR A 241 2.50 -11.76 -7.30
CA THR A 241 1.77 -10.66 -6.66
C THR A 241 0.30 -10.78 -7.03
N ASN A 242 -0.61 -10.57 -6.08
CA ASN A 242 -2.07 -10.62 -6.32
C ASN A 242 -2.54 -11.95 -6.94
N CYS A 243 -1.84 -13.06 -6.67
CA CYS A 243 -2.10 -14.34 -7.32
C CYS A 243 -2.93 -15.29 -6.45
N ILE A 244 -3.71 -16.16 -7.09
CA ILE A 244 -4.50 -17.20 -6.44
C ILE A 244 -3.97 -18.58 -6.83
N PHE A 245 -3.70 -19.43 -5.84
CA PHE A 245 -3.30 -20.83 -5.98
C PHE A 245 -4.33 -21.72 -5.28
N GLU A 246 -5.25 -22.30 -6.04
CA GLU A 246 -6.38 -23.06 -5.49
C GLU A 246 -6.45 -24.51 -5.98
N GLY A 247 -6.62 -25.45 -5.04
CA GLY A 247 -6.93 -26.85 -5.37
C GLY A 247 -5.81 -27.57 -6.12
N ASN A 248 -4.58 -27.07 -6.05
CA ASN A 248 -3.45 -27.67 -6.75
C ASN A 248 -2.96 -28.94 -6.03
N LEU A 249 -2.48 -29.92 -6.80
CA LEU A 249 -2.03 -31.22 -6.32
C LEU A 249 -0.55 -31.45 -6.65
N ALA A 250 0.26 -31.68 -5.61
CA ALA A 250 1.71 -31.89 -5.73
C ALA A 250 2.12 -33.21 -5.03
N VAL A 251 1.89 -34.36 -5.67
CA VAL A 251 1.72 -35.69 -5.02
C VAL A 251 2.91 -36.15 -4.16
N VAL A 252 4.16 -35.96 -4.61
CA VAL A 252 5.34 -36.47 -3.91
C VAL A 252 6.22 -35.32 -3.42
N ARG A 253 6.16 -35.02 -2.11
CA ARG A 253 7.00 -33.99 -1.45
C ARG A 253 6.90 -32.61 -2.13
N GLY A 254 5.82 -32.37 -2.86
CA GLY A 254 5.67 -31.20 -3.72
C GLY A 254 4.87 -30.11 -3.04
N SER A 255 4.98 -28.90 -3.58
CA SER A 255 4.23 -27.75 -3.11
C SER A 255 3.43 -27.08 -4.22
N ALA A 256 2.52 -26.16 -3.96
CA ALA A 256 1.96 -25.38 -5.07
C ALA A 256 3.09 -24.63 -5.80
N ILE A 257 4.03 -24.06 -5.05
CA ILE A 257 5.27 -23.47 -5.56
C ILE A 257 6.49 -24.11 -4.89
N SER A 258 7.44 -24.63 -5.67
CA SER A 258 8.70 -25.17 -5.17
C SER A 258 9.90 -24.55 -5.85
N ALA A 259 10.87 -24.12 -5.04
CA ALA A 259 12.13 -23.55 -5.50
C ALA A 259 13.29 -24.14 -4.69
N PHE A 260 13.86 -25.29 -5.09
CA PHE A 260 14.95 -25.91 -4.31
C PHE A 260 16.23 -25.05 -4.40
N LYS A 261 16.59 -24.34 -3.33
CA LYS A 261 17.72 -23.37 -3.25
C LYS A 261 17.56 -22.13 -4.14
N LEU A 262 16.32 -21.75 -4.40
CA LEU A 262 15.91 -20.65 -5.26
C LEU A 262 15.07 -19.66 -4.42
N THR A 263 14.48 -18.62 -5.03
CA THR A 263 13.69 -17.62 -4.29
C THR A 263 12.21 -17.73 -4.61
N VAL A 264 11.38 -17.60 -3.58
CA VAL A 264 9.93 -17.42 -3.68
C VAL A 264 9.59 -16.14 -2.94
N ASN A 265 9.14 -15.14 -3.69
CA ASN A 265 8.59 -13.90 -3.15
C ASN A 265 7.10 -13.89 -3.50
N ALA A 266 6.25 -13.90 -2.48
CA ALA A 266 4.80 -13.82 -2.66
C ALA A 266 4.27 -12.61 -1.89
N GLU A 267 3.45 -11.80 -2.56
CA GLU A 267 2.84 -10.61 -2.00
C GLU A 267 1.35 -10.58 -2.32
N ASN A 268 0.50 -10.34 -1.33
CA ASN A 268 -0.95 -10.28 -1.49
C ASN A 268 -1.52 -11.52 -2.24
N CYS A 269 -1.01 -12.71 -1.92
CA CYS A 269 -1.36 -13.95 -2.60
C CYS A 269 -2.25 -14.85 -1.74
N ILE A 270 -3.12 -15.62 -2.38
CA ILE A 270 -3.99 -16.60 -1.72
C ILE A 270 -3.58 -18.02 -2.11
N PHE A 271 -3.28 -18.85 -1.13
CA PHE A 271 -2.97 -20.27 -1.28
C PHE A 271 -4.05 -21.09 -0.58
N LYS A 272 -4.96 -21.68 -1.36
CA LYS A 272 -6.16 -22.33 -0.83
C LYS A 272 -6.28 -23.79 -1.24
N ASN A 273 -6.58 -24.67 -0.28
CA ASN A 273 -6.91 -26.08 -0.52
C ASN A 273 -5.86 -26.84 -1.37
N ASN A 274 -4.59 -26.46 -1.30
CA ASN A 274 -3.52 -27.16 -2.02
C ASN A 274 -3.14 -28.44 -1.26
N THR A 275 -2.81 -29.51 -2.00
CA THR A 275 -2.61 -30.86 -1.44
C THR A 275 -1.37 -31.56 -2.01
N GLY A 276 -0.95 -32.66 -1.39
CA GLY A 276 0.21 -33.48 -1.82
C GLY A 276 1.55 -33.06 -1.18
N GLY A 277 1.59 -31.86 -0.60
CA GLY A 277 2.63 -31.36 0.29
C GLY A 277 2.32 -29.92 0.68
N ARG A 278 3.34 -29.10 0.98
CA ARG A 278 3.11 -27.75 1.51
C ARG A 278 2.63 -26.78 0.42
N ALA A 279 1.93 -25.70 0.70
CA ALA A 279 1.60 -24.73 -0.37
C ALA A 279 2.87 -24.09 -0.97
N VAL A 280 3.85 -23.73 -0.14
CA VAL A 280 5.14 -23.18 -0.57
C VAL A 280 6.27 -23.98 0.07
N SER A 281 7.28 -24.35 -0.73
CA SER A 281 8.47 -25.04 -0.24
C SER A 281 9.72 -24.41 -0.86
N ASN A 282 10.52 -23.76 -0.03
CA ASN A 282 11.72 -23.04 -0.47
C ASN A 282 12.85 -23.10 0.58
N GLY A 283 14.09 -22.78 0.18
CA GLY A 283 15.18 -22.46 1.09
C GLY A 283 14.88 -21.21 1.93
N ASP A 284 14.47 -20.10 1.29
CA ASP A 284 14.27 -18.79 1.94
C ASP A 284 13.04 -18.06 1.34
N PRO A 285 11.79 -18.47 1.65
CA PRO A 285 10.60 -17.78 1.16
C PRO A 285 10.36 -16.45 1.88
N THR A 286 10.02 -15.41 1.12
CA THR A 286 9.52 -14.12 1.63
C THR A 286 8.04 -13.99 1.28
N LEU A 287 7.21 -13.75 2.30
CA LEU A 287 5.76 -13.73 2.21
C LEU A 287 5.23 -12.44 2.87
N ILE A 288 4.45 -11.66 2.13
CA ILE A 288 3.88 -10.39 2.61
C ILE A 288 2.39 -10.41 2.32
N ASP A 289 1.55 -10.19 3.34
CA ASP A 289 0.10 -10.08 3.21
C ASP A 289 -0.55 -11.28 2.48
N CYS A 290 -0.01 -12.48 2.69
CA CYS A 290 -0.48 -13.69 2.04
C CYS A 290 -1.42 -14.49 2.93
N VAL A 291 -2.42 -15.12 2.32
CA VAL A 291 -3.40 -15.99 2.99
C VAL A 291 -3.16 -17.44 2.60
N PHE A 292 -2.97 -18.30 3.58
CA PHE A 292 -2.84 -19.75 3.43
C PHE A 292 -4.01 -20.44 4.11
N GLU A 293 -4.96 -20.96 3.34
CA GLU A 293 -6.19 -21.54 3.86
C GLU A 293 -6.35 -23.02 3.48
N GLY A 294 -6.56 -23.89 4.46
CA GLY A 294 -7.00 -25.27 4.23
C GLY A 294 -5.98 -26.16 3.50
N ASN A 295 -4.70 -25.79 3.48
CA ASN A 295 -3.69 -26.56 2.75
C ASN A 295 -3.34 -27.86 3.49
N VAL A 296 -3.33 -28.98 2.77
CA VAL A 296 -3.07 -30.33 3.30
C VAL A 296 -1.69 -30.81 2.89
N GLY A 297 -0.83 -30.97 3.89
CA GLY A 297 0.62 -31.14 3.76
C GLY A 297 1.39 -29.98 4.40
N GLY A 298 0.70 -28.87 4.67
CA GLY A 298 1.15 -27.68 5.40
C GLY A 298 1.11 -26.41 4.55
N ALA A 299 1.31 -25.24 5.14
CA ALA A 299 1.35 -23.99 4.38
C ALA A 299 2.75 -23.77 3.78
N VAL A 300 3.78 -23.66 4.62
CA VAL A 300 5.11 -23.22 4.16
C VAL A 300 6.22 -24.05 4.81
N GLU A 301 7.30 -24.29 4.07
CA GLU A 301 8.56 -24.82 4.59
C GLU A 301 9.75 -24.02 4.05
N GLY A 302 10.72 -23.76 4.92
CA GLY A 302 11.97 -23.07 4.59
C GLY A 302 12.58 -22.32 5.77
N ASN A 303 13.46 -21.37 5.45
CA ASN A 303 13.83 -20.29 6.34
C ASN A 303 12.86 -19.13 6.12
N VAL A 304 11.77 -19.12 6.87
CA VAL A 304 10.57 -18.34 6.49
C VAL A 304 10.67 -16.90 6.97
N ASN A 305 10.50 -15.95 6.06
CA ASN A 305 10.20 -14.55 6.37
C ASN A 305 8.73 -14.28 6.02
N ALA A 306 7.89 -14.04 7.02
CA ALA A 306 6.47 -13.79 6.84
C ALA A 306 6.04 -12.52 7.59
N GLU A 307 5.34 -11.63 6.89
CA GLU A 307 4.81 -10.37 7.41
C GLU A 307 3.34 -10.23 6.99
N GLY A 308 2.46 -9.84 7.91
CA GLY A 308 1.04 -9.61 7.58
C GLY A 308 0.26 -10.85 7.12
N CYS A 309 0.82 -12.05 7.27
CA CYS A 309 0.27 -13.27 6.68
C CYS A 309 -0.77 -13.95 7.58
N GLU A 310 -1.76 -14.57 6.95
CA GLU A 310 -2.78 -15.37 7.65
C GLU A 310 -2.64 -16.87 7.30
N PHE A 311 -2.56 -17.71 8.32
CA PHE A 311 -2.48 -19.17 8.19
C PHE A 311 -3.69 -19.81 8.87
N ILE A 312 -4.63 -20.30 8.07
CA ILE A 312 -5.95 -20.72 8.51
C ILE A 312 -6.18 -22.20 8.16
N ASN A 313 -6.49 -23.02 9.17
CA ASN A 313 -6.90 -24.41 9.01
C ASN A 313 -5.93 -25.29 8.17
N ASN A 314 -4.63 -24.96 8.18
CA ASN A 314 -3.64 -25.77 7.48
C ASN A 314 -3.28 -27.00 8.31
N SER A 315 -3.07 -28.13 7.63
CA SER A 315 -2.81 -29.40 8.29
C SER A 315 -1.59 -30.09 7.69
N SER A 316 -0.69 -30.56 8.54
CA SER A 316 0.50 -31.31 8.12
C SER A 316 0.90 -32.36 9.15
N ALA A 317 1.97 -33.11 8.88
CA ALA A 317 2.55 -34.01 9.87
C ALA A 317 3.08 -33.24 11.11
N GLY A 318 3.70 -32.08 10.91
CA GLY A 318 4.22 -31.19 11.95
C GLY A 318 4.38 -29.77 11.42
N GLY A 319 4.06 -28.76 12.24
CA GLY A 319 3.97 -27.38 11.75
C GLY A 319 2.86 -27.24 10.71
N GLY A 320 1.60 -27.34 11.15
CA GLY A 320 0.41 -27.30 10.28
C GLY A 320 0.44 -26.11 9.33
N ALA A 321 0.87 -24.94 9.82
CA ALA A 321 1.21 -23.80 8.99
C ALA A 321 2.68 -23.89 8.52
N LEU A 322 3.64 -23.72 9.44
CA LEU A 322 5.05 -23.50 9.10
C LEU A 322 5.95 -24.64 9.58
N SER A 323 6.83 -25.12 8.70
CA SER A 323 8.02 -25.89 9.09
C SER A 323 9.27 -25.05 8.86
N ILE A 324 9.79 -24.49 9.94
CA ILE A 324 11.03 -23.70 9.92
C ILE A 324 12.22 -24.66 9.94
N LYS A 325 13.16 -24.48 9.00
CA LYS A 325 14.34 -25.35 8.88
C LYS A 325 15.54 -24.87 9.70
N ASN A 326 15.98 -23.63 9.52
CA ASN A 326 17.13 -23.09 10.25
C ASN A 326 16.79 -21.76 10.94
N SER A 327 16.16 -20.84 10.21
CA SER A 327 15.81 -19.51 10.72
C SER A 327 14.45 -19.03 10.25
N GLY A 328 13.88 -18.05 10.94
CA GLY A 328 12.69 -17.37 10.43
C GLY A 328 12.40 -16.07 11.16
N LYS A 329 11.78 -15.13 10.45
CA LYS A 329 11.22 -13.89 10.99
C LYS A 329 9.74 -13.87 10.67
N ILE A 330 8.90 -13.97 11.69
CA ILE A 330 7.44 -13.96 11.57
C ILE A 330 6.94 -12.74 12.32
N GLU A 331 6.23 -11.85 11.63
CA GLU A 331 5.80 -10.56 12.16
C GLU A 331 4.36 -10.27 11.71
N ASN A 332 3.53 -9.74 12.61
CA ASN A 332 2.16 -9.35 12.30
C ASN A 332 1.34 -10.47 11.61
N CYS A 333 1.49 -11.72 12.07
CA CYS A 333 0.88 -12.88 11.43
C CYS A 333 -0.22 -13.50 12.30
N LYS A 334 -1.21 -14.12 11.64
CA LYS A 334 -2.31 -14.85 12.31
C LYS A 334 -2.23 -16.34 12.02
N PHE A 335 -2.36 -17.17 13.04
CA PHE A 335 -2.34 -18.62 12.96
C PHE A 335 -3.59 -19.20 13.61
N TYR A 336 -4.59 -19.57 12.81
CA TYR A 336 -5.89 -20.02 13.28
C TYR A 336 -6.19 -21.46 12.87
N GLY A 337 -6.50 -22.33 13.83
CA GLY A 337 -7.00 -23.68 13.56
C GLY A 337 -5.99 -24.61 12.88
N ASN A 338 -4.69 -24.28 12.87
CA ASN A 338 -3.69 -25.11 12.20
C ASN A 338 -3.39 -26.36 13.02
N THR A 339 -3.19 -27.49 12.32
CA THR A 339 -3.09 -28.80 12.95
C THR A 339 -1.83 -29.56 12.54
N ALA A 340 -1.07 -30.03 13.54
CA ALA A 340 -0.05 -31.05 13.38
C ALA A 340 -0.62 -32.43 13.73
N THR A 341 -0.76 -33.28 12.72
CA THR A 341 -1.50 -34.56 12.82
C THR A 341 -0.70 -35.72 13.41
N THR A 342 0.64 -35.68 13.34
CA THR A 342 1.49 -36.80 13.79
C THR A 342 2.69 -36.40 14.65
N VAL A 343 3.09 -35.13 14.60
CA VAL A 343 4.25 -34.59 15.32
C VAL A 343 3.84 -33.31 16.09
N THR A 344 4.81 -32.43 16.36
CA THR A 344 4.73 -31.25 17.22
C THR A 344 4.41 -29.98 16.43
N GLY A 345 4.08 -28.91 17.15
CA GLY A 345 3.93 -27.57 16.58
C GLY A 345 2.67 -27.45 15.74
N GLY A 346 1.50 -27.26 16.37
CA GLY A 346 0.23 -27.24 15.63
C GLY A 346 0.21 -26.19 14.52
N ALA A 347 0.72 -24.99 14.81
CA ALA A 347 1.01 -23.96 13.80
C ALA A 347 2.45 -24.07 13.28
N ILE A 348 3.45 -23.96 14.15
CA ILE A 348 4.86 -23.82 13.79
C ILE A 348 5.69 -24.95 14.39
N SER A 349 6.44 -25.65 13.54
CA SER A 349 7.48 -26.60 13.95
C SER A 349 8.85 -26.08 13.51
N GLY A 350 9.75 -25.86 14.46
CA GLY A 350 11.12 -25.37 14.24
C GLY A 350 12.15 -26.07 15.13
N ALA A 351 12.13 -27.40 15.20
CA ALA A 351 13.13 -28.14 15.97
C ALA A 351 14.55 -27.80 15.50
N PHE A 352 15.45 -27.48 16.44
CA PHE A 352 16.82 -26.99 16.19
C PHE A 352 16.94 -25.64 15.46
N ALA A 353 15.83 -24.98 15.14
CA ALA A 353 15.84 -23.70 14.44
C ALA A 353 15.84 -22.53 15.42
N ASN A 354 16.42 -21.41 15.00
CA ASN A 354 16.39 -20.15 15.73
C ASN A 354 15.51 -19.15 14.99
N PHE A 355 14.39 -18.74 15.58
CA PHE A 355 13.44 -17.88 14.90
C PHE A 355 12.76 -16.89 15.84
N THR A 356 12.28 -15.80 15.25
CA THR A 356 11.57 -14.73 15.96
C THR A 356 10.10 -14.70 15.53
N VAL A 357 9.23 -14.47 16.50
CA VAL A 357 7.81 -14.23 16.28
C VAL A 357 7.44 -12.93 17.00
N SER A 358 6.91 -11.94 16.28
CA SER A 358 6.47 -10.66 16.82
C SER A 358 5.04 -10.32 16.41
N GLN A 359 4.29 -9.65 17.29
CA GLN A 359 2.99 -9.04 16.96
C GLN A 359 2.01 -10.05 16.33
N SER A 360 2.04 -11.31 16.77
CA SER A 360 1.36 -12.41 16.08
C SER A 360 0.37 -13.13 17.00
N GLU A 361 -0.67 -13.69 16.40
CA GLU A 361 -1.77 -14.34 17.10
C GLU A 361 -1.84 -15.83 16.76
N PHE A 362 -1.95 -16.68 17.78
CA PHE A 362 -2.09 -18.12 17.67
C PHE A 362 -3.38 -18.56 18.35
N ARG A 363 -4.38 -18.95 17.56
CA ARG A 363 -5.67 -19.42 18.07
C ARG A 363 -6.06 -20.80 17.61
N ASN A 364 -6.57 -21.59 18.55
CA ASN A 364 -7.16 -22.90 18.28
C ASN A 364 -6.22 -23.84 17.49
N ASN A 365 -4.91 -23.65 17.58
CA ASN A 365 -3.96 -24.55 16.92
C ASN A 365 -3.80 -25.82 17.75
N SER A 366 -3.61 -26.95 17.07
CA SER A 366 -3.60 -28.27 17.72
C SER A 366 -2.42 -29.12 17.29
N ALA A 367 -1.75 -29.75 18.25
CA ALA A 367 -0.68 -30.72 18.01
C ALA A 367 -1.00 -32.09 18.61
N SER A 368 -0.70 -33.14 17.84
CA SER A 368 -0.85 -34.53 18.30
C SER A 368 0.13 -34.93 19.40
N THR A 369 1.22 -34.17 19.57
CA THR A 369 2.21 -34.38 20.64
C THR A 369 2.45 -33.10 21.43
N ASP A 370 3.39 -32.25 21.03
CA ASP A 370 3.88 -31.12 21.85
C ASP A 370 3.73 -29.79 21.11
N GLY A 371 3.55 -28.70 21.86
CA GLY A 371 3.50 -27.33 21.33
C GLY A 371 2.27 -27.13 20.46
N GLY A 372 1.10 -26.92 21.08
CA GLY A 372 -0.17 -26.79 20.33
C GLY A 372 -0.15 -25.65 19.33
N ALA A 373 0.59 -24.57 19.62
CA ALA A 373 0.93 -23.52 18.65
C ALA A 373 2.34 -23.74 18.08
N ILE A 374 3.37 -23.67 18.93
CA ILE A 374 4.78 -23.62 18.52
C ILE A 374 5.57 -24.75 19.19
N SER A 375 6.41 -25.44 18.42
CA SER A 375 7.44 -26.33 18.94
C SER A 375 8.80 -25.90 18.41
N GLY A 376 9.67 -25.40 19.27
CA GLY A 376 11.07 -25.06 18.96
C GLY A 376 12.06 -25.82 19.83
N ALA A 377 11.78 -27.10 20.10
CA ALA A 377 12.69 -27.97 20.83
C ALA A 377 14.13 -27.89 20.30
N PHE A 378 15.10 -27.90 21.20
CA PHE A 378 16.55 -27.81 20.92
C PHE A 378 17.03 -26.51 20.26
N GLY A 379 16.15 -25.52 20.03
CA GLY A 379 16.46 -24.22 19.43
C GLY A 379 16.25 -23.06 20.41
N GLU A 380 16.51 -21.85 19.93
CA GLU A 380 16.14 -20.60 20.63
C GLU A 380 14.96 -19.93 19.92
N ILE A 381 13.87 -19.70 20.65
CA ILE A 381 12.69 -19.01 20.14
C ILE A 381 12.58 -17.66 20.84
N SER A 382 12.49 -16.58 20.07
CA SER A 382 12.19 -15.24 20.60
C SER A 382 10.75 -14.86 20.23
N ILE A 383 9.92 -14.64 21.24
CA ILE A 383 8.50 -14.30 21.11
C ILE A 383 8.28 -12.92 21.74
N ASN A 384 7.66 -12.00 21.01
CA ASN A 384 7.39 -10.66 21.50
C ASN A 384 5.99 -10.19 21.08
N ALA A 385 5.22 -9.56 21.97
CA ALA A 385 3.91 -9.00 21.64
C ALA A 385 2.99 -10.03 20.94
N CYS A 386 2.95 -11.27 21.46
CA CYS A 386 2.18 -12.35 20.85
C CYS A 386 1.04 -12.81 21.75
N ILE A 387 -0.03 -13.28 21.12
CA ILE A 387 -1.21 -13.82 21.80
C ILE A 387 -1.34 -15.30 21.49
N PHE A 388 -1.41 -16.13 22.54
CA PHE A 388 -1.67 -17.57 22.46
C PHE A 388 -2.98 -17.88 23.15
N ASP A 389 -4.05 -18.04 22.39
CA ASP A 389 -5.38 -18.36 22.93
C ASP A 389 -5.89 -19.73 22.47
N SER A 390 -6.28 -20.56 23.44
CA SER A 390 -6.99 -21.83 23.19
C SER A 390 -6.21 -22.83 22.31
N ASN A 391 -4.88 -22.80 22.35
CA ASN A 391 -4.05 -23.80 21.66
C ASN A 391 -3.97 -25.10 22.47
N THR A 392 -3.93 -26.23 21.78
CA THR A 392 -4.02 -27.56 22.41
C THR A 392 -2.90 -28.50 21.98
N ALA A 393 -2.28 -29.17 22.94
CA ALA A 393 -1.33 -30.26 22.72
C ALA A 393 -1.76 -31.52 23.49
N ASN A 394 -1.70 -32.68 22.86
CA ASN A 394 -2.07 -33.93 23.53
C ASN A 394 -1.04 -34.42 24.57
N GLU A 395 0.22 -33.94 24.48
CA GLU A 395 1.31 -34.32 25.40
C GLU A 395 1.83 -33.11 26.19
N ASN A 396 2.68 -32.24 25.64
CA ASN A 396 3.28 -31.17 26.43
C ASN A 396 3.16 -29.77 25.79
N GLY A 397 2.97 -28.74 26.61
CA GLY A 397 3.02 -27.34 26.17
C GLY A 397 1.82 -27.00 25.28
N GLY A 398 0.68 -26.70 25.90
CA GLY A 398 -0.55 -26.43 25.15
C GLY A 398 -0.39 -25.32 24.12
N ALA A 399 0.45 -24.32 24.38
CA ALA A 399 0.89 -23.34 23.40
C ALA A 399 2.30 -23.63 22.88
N VAL A 400 3.30 -23.62 23.75
CA VAL A 400 4.72 -23.60 23.38
C VAL A 400 5.47 -24.79 23.97
N ASP A 401 6.20 -25.52 23.13
CA ASP A 401 7.19 -26.52 23.55
C ASP A 401 8.62 -26.01 23.30
N ALA A 402 9.38 -25.86 24.38
CA ALA A 402 10.76 -25.37 24.40
C ALA A 402 11.74 -26.43 24.94
N ARG A 403 11.38 -27.73 24.88
CA ARG A 403 12.24 -28.81 25.40
C ARG A 403 13.67 -28.73 24.93
N GLU A 404 14.60 -28.83 25.88
CA GLU A 404 16.04 -28.80 25.63
C GLU A 404 16.52 -27.57 24.83
N GLY A 405 15.69 -26.52 24.77
CA GLY A 405 15.97 -25.21 24.20
C GLY A 405 15.63 -24.11 25.21
N ILE A 406 15.48 -22.87 24.73
CA ILE A 406 15.06 -21.73 25.55
C ILE A 406 14.03 -20.91 24.76
N ALA A 407 12.88 -20.63 25.38
CA ALA A 407 11.93 -19.64 24.88
C ALA A 407 12.11 -18.31 25.60
N LYS A 408 12.48 -17.25 24.87
CA LYS A 408 12.55 -15.87 25.36
C LYS A 408 11.28 -15.16 24.97
N ILE A 409 10.44 -14.83 25.95
CA ILE A 409 9.06 -14.41 25.73
C ILE A 409 8.82 -13.07 26.41
N ARG A 410 8.36 -12.08 25.64
CA ARG A 410 8.13 -10.71 26.11
C ARG A 410 6.75 -10.20 25.72
N ASN A 411 6.14 -9.37 26.56
CA ASN A 411 4.92 -8.62 26.23
C ASN A 411 3.80 -9.53 25.68
N SER A 412 3.65 -10.76 26.18
CA SER A 412 2.82 -11.79 25.53
C SER A 412 1.75 -12.35 26.45
N VAL A 413 0.65 -12.80 25.85
CA VAL A 413 -0.50 -13.38 26.55
C VAL A 413 -0.61 -14.87 26.25
N PHE A 414 -0.78 -15.68 27.29
CA PHE A 414 -1.12 -17.10 27.21
C PHE A 414 -2.46 -17.32 27.91
N PHE A 415 -3.51 -17.52 27.12
CA PHE A 415 -4.87 -17.68 27.60
C PHE A 415 -5.49 -19.01 27.18
N ARG A 416 -6.13 -19.73 28.12
CA ARG A 416 -6.91 -20.96 27.83
C ARG A 416 -6.18 -22.06 27.06
N ASN A 417 -4.85 -22.10 27.08
CA ASN A 417 -4.11 -23.17 26.39
C ASN A 417 -4.20 -24.48 27.20
N SER A 418 -4.17 -25.61 26.49
CA SER A 418 -4.38 -26.93 27.06
C SER A 418 -3.29 -27.92 26.65
N GLY A 419 -2.56 -28.44 27.63
CA GLY A 419 -1.59 -29.52 27.45
C GLY A 419 -1.94 -30.72 28.33
N LYS A 420 -1.36 -31.89 28.08
CA LYS A 420 -1.38 -32.96 29.11
C LYS A 420 -0.43 -32.60 30.25
N GLN A 421 0.77 -32.08 29.95
CA GLN A 421 1.66 -31.41 30.91
C GLN A 421 2.03 -30.02 30.40
N GLY A 422 2.19 -29.03 31.30
CA GLY A 422 2.47 -27.65 30.90
C GLY A 422 1.32 -27.08 30.08
N GLY A 423 0.29 -26.57 30.75
CA GLY A 423 -0.92 -26.13 30.05
C GLY A 423 -0.66 -25.02 29.05
N ALA A 424 0.26 -24.09 29.32
CA ALA A 424 0.72 -23.11 28.34
C ALA A 424 2.09 -23.50 27.75
N ILE A 425 3.10 -23.63 28.60
CA ILE A 425 4.50 -23.74 28.18
C ILE A 425 5.10 -25.02 28.74
N ASN A 426 5.91 -25.67 27.91
CA ASN A 426 6.71 -26.82 28.31
C ASN A 426 8.20 -26.51 28.26
N ASP A 427 8.88 -26.81 29.36
CA ASP A 427 10.29 -26.59 29.65
C ASP A 427 10.67 -25.11 29.87
N SER A 428 11.91 -24.75 29.54
CA SER A 428 12.55 -23.53 30.04
C SER A 428 12.09 -22.28 29.30
N ALA A 429 11.79 -21.23 30.07
CA ALA A 429 11.26 -19.98 29.52
C ALA A 429 11.70 -18.75 30.33
N GLU A 430 12.06 -17.69 29.62
CA GLU A 430 12.30 -16.36 30.18
C GLU A 430 11.08 -15.49 29.85
N LEU A 431 10.27 -15.19 30.86
CA LEU A 431 9.01 -14.46 30.72
C LEU A 431 9.18 -13.06 31.28
N ILE A 432 8.97 -12.06 30.43
CA ILE A 432 9.05 -10.64 30.79
C ILE A 432 7.76 -9.97 30.34
N ASN A 433 7.08 -9.22 31.21
CA ASN A 433 5.87 -8.49 30.86
C ASN A 433 4.78 -9.41 30.26
N CYS A 434 4.56 -10.60 30.85
CA CYS A 434 3.66 -11.60 30.29
C CYS A 434 2.43 -11.83 31.17
N THR A 435 1.29 -12.15 30.55
CA THR A 435 0.06 -12.57 31.23
C THR A 435 -0.21 -14.04 30.92
N ILE A 436 -0.10 -14.92 31.91
CA ILE A 436 -0.36 -16.38 31.78
C ILE A 436 -1.60 -16.74 32.61
N GLN A 437 -2.73 -16.84 31.92
CA GLN A 437 -4.05 -16.86 32.54
C GLN A 437 -4.89 -18.06 32.07
N SER A 438 -5.54 -18.75 33.02
CA SER A 438 -6.57 -19.78 32.73
C SER A 438 -6.09 -20.97 31.87
N ASN A 439 -4.80 -21.30 31.89
CA ASN A 439 -4.26 -22.44 31.14
C ASN A 439 -4.44 -23.75 31.92
N VAL A 440 -4.57 -24.87 31.21
CA VAL A 440 -4.95 -26.15 31.80
C VAL A 440 -3.97 -27.26 31.41
N SER A 441 -3.46 -27.97 32.41
CA SER A 441 -2.85 -29.28 32.25
C SER A 441 -3.84 -30.37 32.66
N SER A 442 -4.02 -31.41 31.85
CA SER A 442 -4.90 -32.55 32.20
C SER A 442 -4.26 -33.58 33.13
N GLN A 443 -2.94 -33.55 33.30
CA GLN A 443 -2.22 -34.41 34.23
C GLN A 443 -2.09 -33.76 35.61
N VAL A 444 -2.04 -34.59 36.66
CA VAL A 444 -1.78 -34.15 38.05
C VAL A 444 -0.33 -33.68 38.18
N ASP A 445 -0.10 -32.66 39.01
CA ASP A 445 1.24 -32.14 39.34
C ASP A 445 2.11 -31.83 38.11
N SER A 446 1.46 -31.22 37.10
CA SER A 446 2.05 -31.01 35.79
C SER A 446 2.03 -29.56 35.31
N GLY A 447 1.65 -28.63 36.18
CA GLY A 447 1.73 -27.19 35.93
C GLY A 447 0.73 -26.74 34.88
N GLY A 448 -0.30 -25.99 35.28
CA GLY A 448 -1.26 -25.38 34.37
C GLY A 448 -0.61 -24.29 33.50
N ALA A 449 0.36 -23.55 34.03
CA ALA A 449 1.14 -22.58 33.26
C ALA A 449 2.36 -23.24 32.63
N VAL A 450 3.33 -23.66 33.45
CA VAL A 450 4.64 -24.15 32.97
C VAL A 450 5.00 -25.49 33.59
N LYS A 451 5.51 -26.41 32.76
CA LYS A 451 6.11 -27.68 33.20
C LYS A 451 7.62 -27.69 32.98
N LEU A 452 8.40 -27.83 34.05
CA LEU A 452 9.86 -27.94 33.99
C LEU A 452 10.30 -29.42 33.89
N GLN A 453 10.86 -29.82 32.75
CA GLN A 453 11.07 -31.24 32.42
C GLN A 453 12.30 -31.85 33.11
N THR A 454 13.35 -31.07 33.35
CA THR A 454 14.64 -31.55 33.87
C THR A 454 15.10 -30.74 35.07
N GLU A 455 16.06 -31.25 35.83
CA GLU A 455 16.68 -30.51 36.95
C GLU A 455 17.45 -29.27 36.48
N SER A 456 17.87 -29.24 35.21
CA SER A 456 18.50 -28.06 34.58
C SER A 456 17.49 -27.05 34.03
N SER A 457 16.21 -27.42 33.93
CA SER A 457 15.17 -26.54 33.42
C SER A 457 14.94 -25.36 34.35
N TYR A 458 14.65 -24.18 33.80
CA TYR A 458 14.34 -23.01 34.61
C TYR A 458 13.28 -22.11 33.97
N THR A 459 12.54 -21.40 34.82
CA THR A 459 11.70 -20.28 34.39
C THR A 459 12.13 -19.02 35.10
N VAL A 460 12.33 -17.94 34.34
CA VAL A 460 12.50 -16.59 34.89
C VAL A 460 11.21 -15.82 34.71
N LEU A 461 10.77 -15.13 35.76
CA LEU A 461 9.63 -14.22 35.72
C LEU A 461 10.10 -12.80 36.01
N PHE A 462 9.64 -11.85 35.19
CA PHE A 462 9.79 -10.43 35.42
C PHE A 462 8.54 -9.69 34.99
N ASN A 463 7.91 -8.94 35.88
CA ASN A 463 6.71 -8.15 35.57
C ASN A 463 5.57 -8.99 34.96
N CYS A 464 5.31 -10.18 35.51
CA CYS A 464 4.36 -11.13 34.94
C CYS A 464 3.10 -11.28 35.81
N VAL A 465 1.96 -11.57 35.17
CA VAL A 465 0.74 -12.02 35.83
C VAL A 465 0.56 -13.51 35.58
N VAL A 466 0.43 -14.34 36.63
CA VAL A 466 0.21 -15.79 36.50
C VAL A 466 -0.94 -16.22 37.40
N SER A 467 -2.10 -16.44 36.81
CA SER A 467 -3.34 -16.67 37.57
C SER A 467 -4.30 -17.65 36.89
N GLY A 468 -5.15 -18.29 37.68
CA GLY A 468 -6.20 -19.20 37.19
C GLY A 468 -5.72 -20.47 36.49
N ASN A 469 -4.42 -20.79 36.50
CA ASN A 469 -3.90 -21.96 35.80
C ASN A 469 -4.10 -23.25 36.60
N LEU A 470 -4.62 -24.29 35.94
CA LEU A 470 -5.07 -25.51 36.58
C LEU A 470 -4.26 -26.73 36.11
N SER A 471 -3.88 -27.61 37.03
CA SER A 471 -3.37 -28.96 36.75
C SER A 471 -4.37 -29.98 37.30
N ASN A 472 -5.02 -30.72 36.40
CA ASN A 472 -6.11 -31.65 36.69
C ASN A 472 -7.20 -31.04 37.60
N GLY A 473 -7.64 -29.81 37.28
CA GLY A 473 -8.67 -29.08 38.02
C GLY A 473 -8.21 -28.47 39.35
N ILE A 474 -6.93 -28.58 39.69
CA ILE A 474 -6.34 -27.99 40.91
C ILE A 474 -5.49 -26.78 40.51
N LEU A 475 -5.64 -25.67 41.23
CA LEU A 475 -4.82 -24.47 41.03
C LEU A 475 -3.34 -24.76 41.29
N ASN A 476 -2.57 -24.86 40.21
CA ASN A 476 -1.16 -25.26 40.21
C ASN A 476 -0.53 -24.66 38.96
N HIS A 477 0.22 -23.58 39.13
CA HIS A 477 0.81 -22.85 38.01
C HIS A 477 2.05 -23.56 37.47
N PHE A 478 2.96 -23.96 38.38
CA PHE A 478 4.27 -24.47 38.05
C PHE A 478 4.47 -25.86 38.65
N ALA A 479 4.98 -26.78 37.84
CA ALA A 479 5.41 -28.08 38.34
C ALA A 479 6.64 -28.59 37.61
N GLY A 480 7.36 -29.55 38.19
CA GLY A 480 8.50 -30.19 37.53
C GLY A 480 9.73 -30.39 38.39
N LEU A 481 10.85 -30.65 37.72
CA LEU A 481 12.15 -30.92 38.35
C LEU A 481 13.06 -29.69 38.45
N GLY A 482 12.79 -28.67 37.63
CA GLY A 482 13.60 -27.46 37.49
C GLY A 482 13.29 -26.37 38.51
N GLU A 483 13.77 -25.16 38.27
CA GLU A 483 13.65 -24.02 39.19
C GLU A 483 12.78 -22.89 38.63
N VAL A 484 12.11 -22.15 39.51
CA VAL A 484 11.47 -20.87 39.17
C VAL A 484 12.21 -19.76 39.89
N ARG A 485 12.65 -18.75 39.12
CA ARG A 485 13.57 -17.69 39.54
C ARG A 485 12.97 -16.30 39.28
N ASP A 486 13.26 -15.37 40.17
CA ASP A 486 13.15 -13.92 39.90
C ASP A 486 14.32 -13.46 39.01
N TYR A 487 14.11 -12.44 38.18
CA TYR A 487 15.09 -11.86 37.25
C TYR A 487 16.38 -11.38 37.94
N ALA A 488 16.32 -11.04 39.23
CA ALA A 488 17.48 -10.65 40.04
C ALA A 488 18.47 -11.80 40.35
N ALA A 489 18.13 -13.06 40.04
CA ALA A 489 18.95 -14.23 40.36
C ALA A 489 19.89 -14.69 39.23
N ILE A 490 19.91 -14.00 38.08
CA ILE A 490 20.82 -14.32 36.97
C ILE A 490 22.06 -13.44 37.09
N PRO A 491 23.27 -14.00 37.33
CA PRO A 491 24.50 -13.26 37.10
C PRO A 491 24.66 -13.08 35.58
N GLU A 492 24.35 -11.88 35.08
CA GLU A 492 24.81 -11.45 33.75
C GLU A 492 26.32 -11.73 33.61
N PRO A 493 26.80 -12.30 32.48
CA PRO A 493 28.23 -12.57 32.31
C PRO A 493 29.12 -11.32 32.18
N ASP A 494 28.59 -10.10 31.98
CA ASP A 494 29.45 -9.00 31.53
C ASP A 494 29.66 -7.79 32.46
N PHE A 495 28.95 -7.61 33.59
CA PHE A 495 29.32 -6.55 34.56
C PHE A 495 28.90 -6.85 36.00
N PRO A 496 29.75 -7.48 36.83
CA PRO A 496 29.54 -7.50 38.27
C PRO A 496 30.12 -6.22 38.89
N ASP A 497 29.28 -5.33 39.41
CA ASP A 497 29.72 -4.38 40.45
C ASP A 497 29.59 -5.07 41.82
N PRO A 498 30.70 -5.40 42.50
CA PRO A 498 30.68 -6.03 43.81
C PRO A 498 30.21 -5.11 44.95
N ASN A 499 29.78 -3.87 44.68
CA ASN A 499 29.27 -2.93 45.66
C ASN A 499 27.80 -2.49 45.45
N ALA A 500 27.04 -3.16 44.57
CA ALA A 500 25.62 -2.86 44.40
C ALA A 500 24.87 -3.04 45.75
N PRO A 501 24.12 -2.03 46.23
CA PRO A 501 23.37 -2.12 47.47
C PRO A 501 22.23 -3.14 47.33
N GLU A 502 21.81 -3.71 48.46
CA GLU A 502 20.70 -4.67 48.67
C GLU A 502 19.87 -5.10 47.44
N ILE A 503 19.82 -6.42 47.20
CA ILE A 503 18.95 -7.09 46.22
C ILE A 503 17.51 -6.55 46.33
N ILE A 504 17.13 -5.66 45.43
CA ILE A 504 15.76 -5.18 45.24
C ILE A 504 14.97 -6.33 44.61
N ARG A 505 13.85 -6.71 45.23
CA ARG A 505 13.00 -7.87 44.85
C ARG A 505 11.73 -7.35 44.17
N TYR A 506 11.27 -8.01 43.10
CA TYR A 506 10.25 -7.45 42.19
C TYR A 506 8.90 -8.20 42.22
N PRO A 507 7.75 -7.51 42.03
CA PRO A 507 6.45 -8.15 41.91
C PRO A 507 6.31 -8.90 40.59
N ASN A 508 6.21 -10.23 40.67
CA ASN A 508 6.17 -11.13 39.51
C ASN A 508 4.99 -12.12 39.51
N LEU A 509 4.19 -12.15 40.58
CA LEU A 509 3.14 -13.16 40.76
C LEU A 509 1.92 -12.57 41.47
N ILE A 510 0.83 -12.45 40.71
CA ILE A 510 -0.52 -12.18 41.21
C ILE A 510 -1.39 -13.36 40.80
N GLY A 511 -1.96 -14.04 41.80
CA GLY A 511 -2.77 -15.22 41.61
C GLY A 511 -2.30 -16.36 42.50
N GLY A 512 -3.02 -16.62 43.59
CA GLY A 512 -2.76 -17.77 44.46
C GLY A 512 -2.60 -19.08 43.67
N GLY A 513 -1.90 -20.05 44.26
CA GLY A 513 -1.63 -21.34 43.60
C GLY A 513 -0.45 -22.06 44.22
N VAL A 514 -0.33 -23.35 43.95
CA VAL A 514 0.79 -24.17 44.45
C VAL A 514 1.89 -24.24 43.39
N VAL A 515 3.14 -24.13 43.83
CA VAL A 515 4.34 -24.43 43.04
C VAL A 515 4.84 -25.81 43.46
N ASN A 516 4.66 -26.82 42.60
CA ASN A 516 5.00 -28.22 42.87
C ASN A 516 6.32 -28.60 42.20
N LEU A 517 7.44 -28.09 42.72
CA LEU A 517 8.79 -28.42 42.27
C LEU A 517 9.45 -29.46 43.18
N THR A 518 10.18 -30.41 42.61
CA THR A 518 10.96 -31.39 43.39
C THR A 518 12.29 -30.82 43.88
N SER A 519 12.83 -29.82 43.18
CA SER A 519 13.91 -28.97 43.66
C SER A 519 13.32 -27.99 44.69
N ASN A 520 13.94 -27.86 45.87
CA ASN A 520 13.45 -26.99 46.93
C ASN A 520 13.74 -25.48 46.66
N SER A 521 14.01 -25.08 45.42
CA SER A 521 14.42 -23.72 45.03
C SER A 521 13.31 -23.01 44.26
N VAL A 522 12.39 -22.42 45.04
CA VAL A 522 11.48 -21.36 44.58
C VAL A 522 11.99 -20.07 45.22
N ASP A 523 12.63 -19.20 44.43
CA ASP A 523 13.05 -17.87 44.89
C ASP A 523 12.21 -16.81 44.17
N LEU A 524 10.97 -16.63 44.65
CA LEU A 524 9.98 -15.69 44.12
C LEU A 524 9.98 -14.33 44.85
N GLY A 525 11.02 -14.01 45.62
CA GLY A 525 11.04 -12.74 46.37
C GLY A 525 9.97 -12.65 47.48
N GLU A 526 9.62 -11.42 47.91
CA GLU A 526 8.49 -11.15 48.84
C GLU A 526 7.13 -11.09 48.12
N THR A 527 7.07 -11.53 46.86
CA THR A 527 6.13 -11.01 45.88
C THR A 527 5.09 -12.03 45.45
N LEU A 528 4.18 -12.28 46.40
CA LEU A 528 2.92 -12.95 46.15
C LEU A 528 1.78 -11.98 46.50
N ILE A 529 1.17 -11.35 45.51
CA ILE A 529 -0.14 -10.73 45.72
C ILE A 529 -1.15 -11.87 45.65
N VAL A 530 -1.72 -12.20 46.81
CA VAL A 530 -2.58 -13.38 47.00
C VAL A 530 -4.02 -13.14 46.50
N SER A 531 -4.35 -11.92 46.10
CA SER A 531 -5.65 -11.61 45.48
C SER A 531 -5.66 -11.99 43.99
N PRO A 532 -6.82 -12.41 43.44
CA PRO A 532 -6.98 -12.57 41.99
C PRO A 532 -6.70 -11.25 41.25
N PRO A 533 -6.13 -11.29 40.04
CA PRO A 533 -5.95 -10.10 39.20
C PRO A 533 -7.30 -9.47 38.85
N GLU A 534 -7.36 -8.15 38.88
CA GLU A 534 -8.55 -7.37 38.53
C GLU A 534 -8.45 -6.85 37.09
N TYR A 535 -9.13 -7.56 36.19
CA TYR A 535 -9.18 -7.25 34.76
C TYR A 535 -10.47 -6.55 34.36
N LEU A 536 -10.43 -5.82 33.25
CA LEU A 536 -11.59 -5.16 32.66
C LEU A 536 -12.74 -6.14 32.40
N ASN A 537 -12.46 -7.27 31.74
CA ASN A 537 -13.43 -8.32 31.47
C ASN A 537 -12.78 -9.69 31.13
N LEU A 538 -12.53 -10.52 32.14
CA LEU A 538 -11.95 -11.86 31.95
C LEU A 538 -12.82 -12.81 31.09
N GLU A 539 -14.14 -12.60 31.05
CA GLU A 539 -15.06 -13.43 30.26
C GLU A 539 -15.06 -13.03 28.77
N ASN A 540 -14.65 -11.80 28.46
CA ASN A 540 -14.52 -11.29 27.10
C ASN A 540 -13.13 -10.67 26.88
N PRO A 541 -12.09 -11.51 26.79
CA PRO A 541 -10.71 -11.04 26.83
C PRO A 541 -10.27 -10.33 25.54
N GLU A 542 -10.97 -10.56 24.43
CA GLU A 542 -10.78 -9.95 23.09
C GLU A 542 -11.49 -8.60 22.95
N GLY A 543 -12.12 -8.09 24.01
CA GLY A 543 -12.88 -6.86 23.91
C GLY A 543 -14.15 -6.98 23.06
N LEU A 544 -14.82 -5.86 22.87
CA LEU A 544 -16.09 -5.74 22.17
C LEU A 544 -15.92 -5.91 20.65
N ASP A 545 -14.75 -5.58 20.10
CA ASP A 545 -14.45 -5.74 18.68
C ASP A 545 -14.12 -7.20 18.30
N GLY A 546 -13.84 -8.06 19.27
CA GLY A 546 -13.50 -9.47 19.06
C GLY A 546 -12.11 -9.68 18.47
N THR A 547 -11.23 -8.68 18.57
CA THR A 547 -9.88 -8.68 18.05
C THR A 547 -8.91 -8.53 19.20
N TRP A 548 -7.96 -9.46 19.33
CA TRP A 548 -6.91 -9.33 20.32
C TRP A 548 -5.92 -8.21 19.97
N GLY A 549 -5.29 -7.65 20.99
CA GLY A 549 -4.22 -6.65 20.81
C GLY A 549 -4.77 -5.24 20.61
N THR A 550 -6.01 -4.99 21.02
CA THR A 550 -6.70 -3.70 20.89
C THR A 550 -6.99 -3.10 22.27
N THR A 551 -7.36 -1.83 22.26
CA THR A 551 -7.54 -1.05 23.51
C THR A 551 -8.71 -1.52 24.37
N ASP A 552 -9.63 -2.32 23.84
CA ASP A 552 -10.78 -2.85 24.57
C ASP A 552 -10.57 -4.29 25.08
N ASP A 553 -9.36 -4.85 24.92
CA ASP A 553 -9.00 -6.16 25.44
C ASP A 553 -9.38 -6.32 26.92
N GLY A 554 -10.14 -7.37 27.21
CA GLY A 554 -10.69 -7.63 28.54
C GLY A 554 -9.65 -8.07 29.56
N LEU A 555 -8.44 -8.43 29.15
CA LEU A 555 -7.32 -8.75 30.05
C LEU A 555 -6.51 -7.51 30.48
N ARG A 556 -6.91 -6.30 30.07
CA ARG A 556 -6.32 -5.06 30.58
C ARG A 556 -6.61 -4.89 32.09
N PRO A 557 -5.69 -4.27 32.84
CA PRO A 557 -5.97 -3.80 34.20
C PRO A 557 -7.23 -2.91 34.25
N ILE A 558 -7.86 -2.83 35.42
CA ILE A 558 -8.89 -1.82 35.71
C ILE A 558 -8.31 -0.64 36.48
N GLU A 559 -9.01 0.49 36.43
CA GLU A 559 -8.69 1.69 37.20
C GLU A 559 -8.74 1.40 38.71
N ASN A 560 -7.70 1.84 39.43
CA ASN A 560 -7.39 1.54 40.82
C ASN A 560 -7.31 0.04 41.13
N GLY A 561 -7.06 -0.79 40.13
CA GLY A 561 -6.96 -2.24 40.24
C GLY A 561 -5.63 -2.69 40.84
N ASN A 562 -5.56 -3.95 41.27
CA ASN A 562 -4.34 -4.52 41.84
C ASN A 562 -3.19 -4.81 40.87
N LEU A 563 -3.38 -4.52 39.58
CA LEU A 563 -2.36 -4.62 38.53
C LEU A 563 -1.78 -3.25 38.14
N GLU A 564 -2.53 -2.18 38.37
CA GLU A 564 -2.16 -0.81 37.99
C GLU A 564 -1.04 -0.30 38.89
N ASP A 565 -0.02 0.30 38.27
CA ASP A 565 1.17 0.88 38.90
C ASP A 565 1.86 -0.09 39.89
N ALA A 566 1.67 -1.40 39.67
CA ALA A 566 2.04 -2.45 40.61
C ALA A 566 3.48 -2.93 40.46
N ALA A 567 4.15 -2.64 39.34
CA ALA A 567 5.54 -3.00 39.10
C ALA A 567 6.52 -1.84 39.40
N ASP A 568 7.69 -2.17 39.95
CA ASP A 568 8.71 -1.17 40.30
C ASP A 568 9.45 -0.69 39.05
N ARG A 569 9.24 0.57 38.68
CA ARG A 569 9.92 1.22 37.56
C ARG A 569 11.45 1.20 37.66
N ASN A 570 12.02 1.25 38.87
CA ASN A 570 13.48 1.32 39.06
C ASN A 570 14.19 -0.02 38.78
N ALA A 571 13.42 -1.10 38.60
CA ALA A 571 13.88 -2.42 38.22
C ALA A 571 14.27 -2.53 36.74
N PHE A 572 13.62 -1.71 35.92
CA PHE A 572 13.79 -1.68 34.48
C PHE A 572 14.89 -0.67 34.14
N GLY A 573 15.78 -1.00 33.22
CA GLY A 573 16.79 -0.05 32.72
C GLY A 573 16.17 1.14 31.97
N GLU A 574 16.93 1.81 31.11
CA GLU A 574 16.49 3.08 30.49
C GLU A 574 15.39 2.97 29.42
N PHE A 575 15.07 1.77 28.90
CA PHE A 575 14.01 1.59 27.88
C PHE A 575 13.14 0.36 28.16
N LEU A 576 11.85 0.62 28.37
CA LEU A 576 10.83 -0.34 28.79
C LEU A 576 10.00 -0.92 27.62
N GLY A 577 10.10 -0.29 26.45
CA GLY A 577 9.37 -0.68 25.25
C GLY A 577 7.88 -0.38 25.33
N TYR A 578 7.13 -1.16 24.55
CA TYR A 578 5.68 -1.05 24.44
C TYR A 578 5.01 -2.33 24.96
N ASP A 579 3.76 -2.23 25.37
CA ASP A 579 2.92 -3.35 25.77
C ASP A 579 2.38 -4.12 24.55
N VAL A 580 1.47 -5.08 24.78
CA VAL A 580 0.94 -5.92 23.70
C VAL A 580 0.00 -5.19 22.73
N VAL A 581 -0.55 -4.03 23.12
CA VAL A 581 -1.43 -3.20 22.27
C VAL A 581 -0.71 -1.97 21.71
N GLY A 582 0.59 -1.82 22.01
CA GLY A 582 1.44 -0.76 21.50
C GLY A 582 1.58 0.45 22.42
N PHE A 583 1.13 0.40 23.68
CA PHE A 583 1.29 1.49 24.63
C PHE A 583 2.67 1.53 25.25
N TYR A 584 3.24 2.74 25.35
CA TYR A 584 4.52 2.94 26.01
C TYR A 584 4.42 2.59 27.50
N ARG A 585 5.32 1.71 27.97
CA ARG A 585 5.25 1.16 29.33
C ARG A 585 5.73 2.10 30.44
N ASP A 586 6.41 3.20 30.12
CA ASP A 586 6.88 4.15 31.16
C ASP A 586 6.05 5.44 31.17
N GLN A 587 4.99 5.43 31.99
CA GLN A 587 4.02 6.53 32.07
C GLN A 587 4.23 7.47 33.27
N GLY A 588 5.31 7.27 34.03
CA GLY A 588 5.87 8.26 34.95
C GLY A 588 5.61 8.05 36.44
N SER A 589 4.67 7.18 36.86
CA SER A 589 4.48 6.81 38.29
C SER A 589 4.99 5.40 38.61
N ASN A 590 4.61 4.36 37.86
CA ASN A 590 5.13 2.99 37.91
C ASN A 590 4.82 2.29 36.55
N VAL A 591 5.07 0.97 36.46
CA VAL A 591 4.71 0.13 35.29
C VAL A 591 3.62 -0.84 35.74
N ASP A 592 2.70 -1.21 34.84
CA ASP A 592 1.68 -2.19 35.16
C ASP A 592 2.18 -3.63 35.08
N LEU A 593 1.57 -4.50 35.88
CA LEU A 593 1.93 -5.90 35.88
C LEU A 593 1.33 -6.65 34.69
N GLY A 594 2.19 -7.30 33.91
CA GLY A 594 1.80 -8.22 32.84
C GLY A 594 1.90 -7.65 31.43
N ALA A 595 1.11 -8.20 30.51
CA ALA A 595 1.21 -7.91 29.08
C ALA A 595 0.64 -6.56 28.65
N TYR A 596 -0.20 -5.93 29.48
CA TYR A 596 -0.94 -4.70 29.17
C TYR A 596 -0.60 -3.58 30.15
N GLU A 597 -0.70 -2.34 29.68
CA GLU A 597 -0.83 -1.14 30.50
C GLU A 597 -2.29 -0.64 30.53
N PHE A 598 -2.63 0.04 31.62
CA PHE A 598 -3.93 0.56 31.99
C PHE A 598 -4.24 1.87 31.26
N ASP A 599 -3.26 2.76 31.11
CA ASP A 599 -3.54 4.14 30.70
C ASP A 599 -3.92 4.25 29.21
N HIS A 600 -4.61 5.35 28.87
CA HIS A 600 -5.25 5.57 27.58
C HIS A 600 -4.36 6.41 26.65
N PRO A 601 -4.44 6.23 25.32
CA PRO A 601 -3.89 7.20 24.38
C PRO A 601 -4.73 8.49 24.44
N PHE A 602 -4.08 9.64 24.31
CA PHE A 602 -4.74 10.94 24.23
C PHE A 602 -5.37 11.17 22.86
N ALA A 603 -6.64 11.57 22.83
CA ALA A 603 -7.35 11.87 21.58
C ALA A 603 -7.01 13.27 21.05
N LEU A 604 -6.79 13.37 19.74
CA LEU A 604 -6.75 14.64 19.01
C LEU A 604 -8.00 14.75 18.14
N ASN A 605 -8.94 15.58 18.55
CA ASN A 605 -10.15 15.84 17.79
C ASN A 605 -9.99 17.15 17.01
N ILE A 606 -10.04 17.07 15.68
CA ILE A 606 -9.95 18.21 14.79
C ILE A 606 -11.28 18.41 14.09
N THR A 607 -11.78 19.64 14.08
CA THR A 607 -12.97 20.04 13.32
C THR A 607 -12.62 21.18 12.36
N ILE A 608 -13.35 21.31 11.27
CA ILE A 608 -13.13 22.33 10.24
C ILE A 608 -14.31 23.29 10.27
N PHE A 609 -14.03 24.60 10.22
CA PHE A 609 -15.05 25.63 10.19
C PHE A 609 -14.69 26.76 9.21
N PRO A 610 -15.61 27.16 8.30
CA PRO A 610 -16.88 26.51 7.95
C PRO A 610 -16.73 25.06 7.47
N GLU A 611 -17.80 24.27 7.44
CA GLU A 611 -17.74 22.94 6.80
C GLU A 611 -17.37 23.10 5.30
N ASP A 612 -16.61 22.14 4.76
CA ASP A 612 -16.12 22.12 3.37
C ASP A 612 -15.23 23.31 2.94
N SER A 613 -14.61 24.02 3.88
CA SER A 613 -13.71 25.15 3.56
C SER A 613 -12.23 24.78 3.37
N GLY A 614 -11.87 23.53 3.64
CA GLY A 614 -10.49 23.05 3.58
C GLY A 614 -10.37 21.64 4.11
N ASN A 615 -9.13 21.18 4.22
CA ASN A 615 -8.78 19.89 4.81
C ASN A 615 -7.74 20.07 5.92
N VAL A 616 -7.64 19.08 6.81
CA VAL A 616 -6.54 18.99 7.77
C VAL A 616 -5.89 17.62 7.62
N SER A 617 -4.57 17.59 7.43
CA SER A 617 -3.78 16.36 7.51
C SER A 617 -3.04 16.28 8.84
N GLU A 618 -2.93 15.07 9.40
CA GLU A 618 -2.20 14.79 10.63
C GLU A 618 -1.26 13.60 10.45
N SER A 619 -0.18 13.55 11.23
CA SER A 619 0.81 12.48 11.16
C SER A 619 0.44 11.21 11.96
N GLY A 620 -0.85 11.00 12.30
CA GLY A 620 -1.33 9.92 13.18
C GLY A 620 -2.76 9.44 12.88
N ASN A 621 -3.34 8.68 13.80
CA ASN A 621 -4.68 8.07 13.68
C ASN A 621 -5.70 8.65 14.71
N GLY A 622 -5.50 9.91 15.13
CA GLY A 622 -6.32 10.58 16.14
C GLY A 622 -6.09 10.16 17.60
N LEU A 623 -5.25 9.15 17.87
CA LEU A 623 -4.91 8.67 19.21
C LEU A 623 -3.38 8.68 19.39
N TYR A 624 -2.91 9.24 20.51
CA TYR A 624 -1.50 9.52 20.69
C TYR A 624 -1.01 9.18 22.09
N ASP A 625 0.20 8.59 22.16
CA ASP A 625 0.89 8.40 23.43
C ASP A 625 1.22 9.74 24.09
N LYS A 626 1.36 9.70 25.42
CA LYS A 626 1.91 10.82 26.18
C LYS A 626 3.27 11.24 25.65
N LYS A 627 3.44 12.54 25.37
CA LYS A 627 4.58 13.20 24.73
C LYS A 627 4.79 12.90 23.25
N ALA A 628 3.93 12.11 22.61
CA ALA A 628 3.94 12.02 21.16
C ALA A 628 3.78 13.42 20.57
N VAL A 629 4.50 13.69 19.49
CA VAL A 629 4.41 14.95 18.77
C VAL A 629 3.67 14.70 17.48
N SER A 630 2.46 15.26 17.35
CA SER A 630 1.70 15.26 16.11
C SER A 630 1.99 16.54 15.33
N THR A 631 2.27 16.40 14.04
CA THR A 631 2.33 17.56 13.13
C THR A 631 1.03 17.59 12.36
N ILE A 632 0.28 18.69 12.48
CA ILE A 632 -0.97 18.91 11.75
C ILE A 632 -0.80 20.05 10.74
N ASN A 633 -1.41 19.90 9.58
CA ASN A 633 -1.37 20.88 8.49
C ASN A 633 -2.79 21.20 8.01
N ALA A 634 -3.17 22.47 8.03
CA ALA A 634 -4.42 22.95 7.44
C ALA A 634 -4.21 23.40 5.99
N GLU A 635 -4.99 22.82 5.08
CA GLU A 635 -4.95 23.08 3.64
C GLU A 635 -6.28 23.71 3.20
N PRO A 636 -6.34 25.02 2.93
CA PRO A 636 -7.57 25.65 2.46
C PRO A 636 -7.97 25.13 1.08
N PHE A 637 -9.28 24.98 0.85
CA PHE A 637 -9.81 24.77 -0.50
C PHE A 637 -9.85 26.09 -1.28
N LEU A 638 -9.97 25.99 -2.61
CA LEU A 638 -10.07 27.17 -3.47
C LEU A 638 -11.27 28.04 -3.05
N GLY A 639 -11.07 29.35 -2.98
CA GLY A 639 -12.05 30.30 -2.42
C GLY A 639 -11.94 30.53 -0.92
N TYR A 640 -11.06 29.81 -0.21
CA TYR A 640 -10.80 30.01 1.21
C TYR A 640 -9.31 30.23 1.49
N VAL A 641 -9.02 30.83 2.65
CA VAL A 641 -7.68 30.96 3.22
C VAL A 641 -7.69 30.46 4.66
N PHE A 642 -6.61 29.83 5.11
CA PHE A 642 -6.46 29.47 6.52
C PHE A 642 -6.36 30.73 7.39
N ASP A 643 -7.21 30.84 8.40
CA ASP A 643 -7.24 31.99 9.31
C ASP A 643 -6.48 31.69 10.61
N HIS A 644 -6.90 30.67 11.36
CA HIS A 644 -6.23 30.22 12.59
C HIS A 644 -6.71 28.86 13.10
N TRP A 645 -5.96 28.30 14.04
CA TRP A 645 -6.38 27.24 14.95
C TRP A 645 -7.01 27.84 16.20
N GLU A 646 -8.13 27.29 16.65
CA GLU A 646 -8.73 27.57 17.96
C GLU A 646 -9.11 26.30 18.73
N GLY A 647 -9.53 26.44 19.99
CA GLY A 647 -9.84 25.34 20.90
C GLY A 647 -8.79 25.19 22.01
N ASP A 648 -8.40 23.95 22.32
CA ASP A 648 -7.43 23.63 23.37
C ASP A 648 -6.02 24.15 23.03
N VAL A 649 -5.70 24.30 21.74
CA VAL A 649 -4.49 24.94 21.24
C VAL A 649 -4.85 25.99 20.19
N THR A 650 -4.16 27.14 20.23
CA THR A 650 -4.38 28.27 19.31
C THR A 650 -3.14 28.59 18.49
N GLY A 651 -3.29 29.00 17.23
CA GLY A 651 -2.14 29.38 16.39
C GLY A 651 -2.52 29.96 15.03
N PHE A 652 -1.63 30.76 14.42
CA PHE A 652 -1.83 31.41 13.11
C PHE A 652 -0.93 30.81 12.02
N GLN A 653 -0.41 29.61 12.22
CA GLN A 653 0.42 28.92 11.25
C GLN A 653 -0.37 27.72 10.75
N GLU A 654 -0.42 27.53 9.44
CA GLU A 654 -1.08 26.37 8.79
C GLU A 654 -0.53 25.05 9.34
N ILE A 655 0.77 25.01 9.63
CA ILE A 655 1.44 23.87 10.27
C ILE A 655 1.58 24.12 11.78
N LEU A 656 1.07 23.18 12.58
CA LEU A 656 1.16 23.19 14.04
C LEU A 656 1.78 21.88 14.56
N ASN A 657 2.72 21.98 15.49
CA ASN A 657 3.30 20.83 16.20
C ASN A 657 2.69 20.73 17.60
N LEU A 658 2.03 19.61 17.90
CA LEU A 658 1.32 19.35 19.15
C LEU A 658 2.02 18.27 19.95
N THR A 659 2.39 18.55 21.21
CA THR A 659 2.82 17.52 22.16
C THR A 659 1.63 17.05 22.98
N MET A 660 1.34 15.75 22.93
CA MET A 660 0.16 15.15 23.53
C MET A 660 0.39 14.90 25.02
N GLU A 661 -0.17 15.75 25.88
CA GLU A 661 -0.10 15.62 27.35
C GLU A 661 -1.49 15.37 27.99
N SER A 662 -2.55 15.53 27.19
CA SER A 662 -3.96 15.27 27.48
C SER A 662 -4.72 15.12 26.16
N ASP A 663 -6.01 14.76 26.19
CA ASP A 663 -6.89 14.95 25.03
C ASP A 663 -6.86 16.42 24.56
N ILE A 664 -6.88 16.63 23.24
CA ILE A 664 -6.85 17.95 22.59
C ILE A 664 -8.01 18.03 21.60
N ASN A 665 -8.82 19.08 21.71
CA ASN A 665 -9.90 19.42 20.78
C ASN A 665 -9.61 20.77 20.14
N ILE A 666 -9.46 20.79 18.83
CA ILE A 666 -9.12 22.00 18.06
C ILE A 666 -9.99 22.15 16.82
N ILE A 667 -10.07 23.39 16.34
CA ILE A 667 -10.83 23.78 15.15
C ILE A 667 -9.86 24.47 14.18
N ALA A 668 -9.80 23.99 12.94
CA ALA A 668 -9.20 24.71 11.83
C ALA A 668 -10.22 25.71 11.29
N VAL A 669 -9.95 26.99 11.48
CA VAL A 669 -10.81 28.07 11.01
C VAL A 669 -10.27 28.62 9.71
N PHE A 670 -11.14 28.65 8.69
CA PHE A 670 -10.86 29.21 7.38
C PHE A 670 -11.74 30.45 7.14
N ALA A 671 -11.19 31.43 6.45
CA ALA A 671 -11.88 32.65 6.04
C ALA A 671 -12.08 32.66 4.52
N GLN A 672 -13.04 33.46 4.06
CA GLN A 672 -13.27 33.70 2.63
C GLN A 672 -12.03 34.32 2.00
N ASP A 673 -11.59 33.79 0.86
CA ASP A 673 -10.56 34.44 0.05
C ASP A 673 -11.18 35.61 -0.72
N LEU A 674 -10.78 36.82 -0.35
CA LEU A 674 -11.26 38.08 -0.93
C LEU A 674 -10.35 38.61 -2.05
N SER A 675 -9.40 37.81 -2.51
CA SER A 675 -8.62 38.13 -3.71
C SER A 675 -9.52 38.08 -4.95
N ASP A 676 -9.18 38.85 -5.96
CA ASP A 676 -9.91 39.02 -7.22
C ASP A 676 -8.83 38.98 -8.30
N THR A 677 -8.80 37.90 -9.07
CA THR A 677 -7.63 37.52 -9.88
C THR A 677 -7.69 38.08 -11.30
N ASP A 678 -8.88 38.10 -11.91
CA ASP A 678 -9.13 38.68 -13.23
C ASP A 678 -9.66 40.13 -13.18
N LEU A 679 -9.96 40.64 -11.98
CA LEU A 679 -10.37 42.03 -11.72
C LEU A 679 -11.76 42.38 -12.25
N ASP A 680 -12.66 41.40 -12.39
CA ASP A 680 -14.06 41.61 -12.75
C ASP A 680 -14.90 42.16 -11.56
N GLY A 681 -14.35 42.04 -10.34
CA GLY A 681 -14.96 42.52 -9.10
C GLY A 681 -15.70 41.46 -8.28
N LEU A 682 -15.62 40.19 -8.65
CA LEU A 682 -15.91 39.04 -7.80
C LEU A 682 -14.65 38.61 -7.04
N SER A 683 -14.83 38.17 -5.80
CA SER A 683 -13.75 37.52 -5.06
C SER A 683 -13.62 36.04 -5.42
N LEU A 684 -12.45 35.45 -5.22
CA LEU A 684 -12.21 34.04 -5.43
C LEU A 684 -13.21 33.16 -4.67
N TYR A 685 -13.63 33.57 -3.46
CA TYR A 685 -14.73 32.92 -2.75
C TYR A 685 -16.06 32.99 -3.52
N GLU A 686 -16.44 34.17 -4.02
CA GLU A 686 -17.67 34.35 -4.79
C GLU A 686 -17.63 33.51 -6.08
N GLU A 687 -16.53 33.58 -6.82
CA GLU A 687 -16.36 32.88 -8.08
C GLU A 687 -16.39 31.37 -7.89
N THR A 688 -15.62 30.84 -6.94
CA THR A 688 -15.43 29.39 -6.84
C THR A 688 -16.47 28.71 -5.95
N VAL A 689 -16.94 29.37 -4.89
CA VAL A 689 -17.86 28.79 -3.91
C VAL A 689 -19.31 29.18 -4.18
N LEU A 690 -19.60 30.39 -4.66
CA LEU A 690 -20.99 30.84 -4.87
C LEU A 690 -21.49 30.69 -6.30
N TYR A 691 -20.66 31.01 -7.30
CA TYR A 691 -21.09 31.13 -8.70
C TYR A 691 -20.48 30.09 -9.65
N SER A 692 -19.44 29.38 -9.21
CA SER A 692 -18.69 28.38 -10.00
C SER A 692 -18.14 28.91 -11.33
N THR A 693 -17.75 30.18 -11.36
CA THR A 693 -17.07 30.84 -12.49
C THR A 693 -15.57 30.51 -12.53
N ASP A 694 -14.91 30.75 -13.67
CA ASP A 694 -13.47 30.55 -13.86
C ASP A 694 -12.72 31.78 -13.31
N PRO A 695 -12.03 31.68 -12.15
CA PRO A 695 -11.48 32.84 -11.45
C PRO A 695 -10.28 33.51 -12.13
N ASN A 696 -9.95 33.09 -13.35
CA ASN A 696 -8.90 33.72 -14.15
C ASN A 696 -9.48 34.36 -15.42
N LYS A 697 -10.81 34.48 -15.51
CA LYS A 697 -11.52 35.05 -16.65
C LYS A 697 -12.65 35.91 -16.14
N ASP A 698 -12.56 37.18 -16.52
CA ASP A 698 -13.63 38.14 -16.30
C ASP A 698 -14.96 37.73 -16.96
N ASP A 699 -14.92 36.90 -18.01
CA ASP A 699 -16.07 36.34 -18.73
C ASP A 699 -15.87 34.83 -18.90
N THR A 700 -16.55 34.04 -18.06
CA THR A 700 -16.36 32.59 -17.98
C THR A 700 -16.87 31.86 -19.23
N ASP A 701 -18.04 32.25 -19.74
CA ASP A 701 -18.69 31.57 -20.86
C ASP A 701 -18.36 32.15 -22.24
N THR A 702 -17.59 33.24 -22.26
CA THR A 702 -17.02 33.94 -23.40
C THR A 702 -18.04 34.58 -24.35
N ASP A 703 -19.18 35.02 -23.83
CA ASP A 703 -20.25 35.65 -24.62
C ASP A 703 -20.14 37.19 -24.74
N GLY A 704 -19.23 37.79 -23.98
CA GLY A 704 -18.93 39.22 -23.96
C GLY A 704 -19.53 40.00 -22.80
N PHE A 705 -20.16 39.36 -21.82
CA PHE A 705 -20.50 39.95 -20.52
C PHE A 705 -19.54 39.44 -19.45
N ASP A 706 -19.10 40.33 -18.55
CA ASP A 706 -18.31 39.88 -17.41
C ASP A 706 -19.20 39.18 -16.35
N ASP A 707 -18.64 38.20 -15.64
CA ASP A 707 -19.39 37.34 -14.72
C ASP A 707 -20.08 38.19 -13.62
N LYS A 708 -19.35 39.18 -13.10
CA LYS A 708 -19.89 40.15 -12.13
C LYS A 708 -21.11 40.90 -12.65
N PHE A 709 -21.07 41.35 -13.90
CA PHE A 709 -22.16 42.07 -14.55
C PHE A 709 -23.37 41.16 -14.73
N GLU A 710 -23.17 39.91 -15.12
CA GLU A 710 -24.24 38.95 -15.29
C GLU A 710 -24.96 38.70 -13.97
N ILE A 711 -24.21 38.45 -12.89
CA ILE A 711 -24.74 38.28 -11.54
C ILE A 711 -25.51 39.53 -11.07
N ASP A 712 -24.96 40.73 -11.27
CA ASP A 712 -25.60 42.00 -10.88
C ASP A 712 -26.91 42.26 -11.63
N ASN A 713 -27.05 41.70 -12.85
CA ASN A 713 -28.23 41.82 -13.68
C ASN A 713 -29.15 40.58 -13.64
N GLY A 714 -28.79 39.56 -12.85
CA GLY A 714 -29.58 38.33 -12.66
C GLY A 714 -29.54 37.37 -13.85
N LEU A 715 -28.46 37.40 -14.63
CA LEU A 715 -28.07 36.43 -15.64
C LEU A 715 -27.21 35.31 -15.01
N ASP A 716 -26.93 34.25 -15.78
CA ASP A 716 -26.17 33.08 -15.32
C ASP A 716 -24.81 33.05 -16.04
N PRO A 717 -23.68 33.33 -15.35
CA PRO A 717 -22.36 33.53 -15.97
C PRO A 717 -21.75 32.28 -16.61
N LEU A 718 -22.45 31.15 -16.52
CA LEU A 718 -22.05 29.89 -17.15
C LEU A 718 -22.84 29.60 -18.44
N VAL A 719 -23.75 30.49 -18.84
CA VAL A 719 -24.72 30.26 -19.91
C VAL A 719 -24.69 31.37 -20.94
N ASN A 720 -24.10 31.03 -22.08
CA ASN A 720 -23.90 31.96 -23.18
C ASN A 720 -25.20 32.69 -23.59
N ASP A 721 -25.24 33.98 -23.29
CA ASP A 721 -26.32 34.93 -23.50
C ASP A 721 -26.14 35.74 -24.81
N THR A 722 -25.32 35.27 -25.75
CA THR A 722 -25.22 35.83 -27.11
C THR A 722 -26.60 36.09 -27.76
N PRO A 723 -27.65 35.26 -27.59
CA PRO A 723 -28.98 35.58 -28.11
C PRO A 723 -29.61 36.86 -27.54
N LEU A 724 -29.32 37.20 -26.28
CA LEU A 724 -29.73 38.45 -25.64
C LEU A 724 -29.00 39.65 -26.27
N LEU A 725 -27.70 39.50 -26.49
CA LEU A 725 -26.87 40.49 -27.19
C LEU A 725 -27.37 40.73 -28.63
N GLU A 726 -27.67 39.66 -29.38
CA GLU A 726 -28.26 39.73 -30.73
C GLU A 726 -29.66 40.36 -30.72
N LEU A 727 -30.48 40.07 -29.71
CA LEU A 727 -31.83 40.63 -29.57
C LEU A 727 -31.78 42.14 -29.32
N ILE A 728 -30.84 42.60 -28.48
CA ILE A 728 -30.59 44.02 -28.17
C ILE A 728 -30.06 44.74 -29.42
N GLN A 729 -29.07 44.16 -30.11
CA GLN A 729 -28.48 44.74 -31.32
C GLN A 729 -29.50 44.86 -32.48
N ASN A 730 -30.38 43.86 -32.64
CA ASN A 730 -31.38 43.84 -33.72
C ASN A 730 -32.64 44.66 -33.40
N ASN A 731 -32.84 45.11 -32.15
CA ASN A 731 -33.99 45.91 -31.75
C ASN A 731 -33.56 47.12 -30.90
N PRO A 732 -33.05 48.22 -31.50
CA PRO A 732 -32.55 49.39 -30.78
C PRO A 732 -33.59 50.09 -29.88
N SER A 733 -34.88 49.82 -30.09
CA SER A 733 -35.97 50.29 -29.22
C SER A 733 -36.10 49.52 -27.91
N LEU A 734 -35.49 48.34 -27.77
CA LEU A 734 -35.40 47.59 -26.51
C LEU A 734 -34.34 48.18 -25.56
N ILE A 735 -33.44 49.03 -26.06
CA ILE A 735 -32.44 49.75 -25.25
C ILE A 735 -33.11 50.63 -24.17
N GLU A 736 -34.32 51.15 -24.43
CA GLU A 736 -35.11 51.87 -23.40
C GLU A 736 -35.76 50.93 -22.36
N LEU A 737 -35.89 49.63 -22.64
CA LEU A 737 -36.44 48.64 -21.70
C LEU A 737 -35.34 48.00 -20.83
N PHE A 738 -34.11 47.94 -21.33
CA PHE A 738 -32.91 47.40 -20.66
C PHE A 738 -31.91 48.48 -20.21
N SER A 739 -32.38 49.72 -19.95
CA SER A 739 -31.56 50.89 -19.66
C SER A 739 -30.87 50.88 -18.27
N ARG A 740 -30.27 49.74 -17.88
CA ARG A 740 -29.31 49.63 -16.78
C ARG A 740 -27.98 48.98 -17.19
N ILE A 741 -27.73 48.83 -18.48
CA ILE A 741 -26.47 48.33 -19.03
C ILE A 741 -25.83 49.50 -19.79
N ASP A 742 -24.83 50.16 -19.18
CA ASP A 742 -24.22 51.38 -19.71
C ASP A 742 -23.10 51.06 -20.70
N LEU A 743 -23.21 51.70 -21.86
CA LEU A 743 -22.53 51.41 -23.11
C LEU A 743 -21.30 52.34 -23.26
N ASP A 744 -20.27 52.12 -22.44
CA ASP A 744 -19.12 53.03 -22.30
C ASP A 744 -18.26 53.18 -23.58
N ASN A 745 -18.49 52.35 -24.60
CA ASN A 745 -17.71 52.39 -25.84
C ASN A 745 -18.13 53.44 -26.89
N THR A 746 -19.06 54.35 -26.57
CA THR A 746 -19.43 55.46 -27.49
C THR A 746 -18.64 56.77 -27.24
N VAL A 747 -17.80 56.86 -26.20
CA VAL A 747 -17.12 58.12 -25.83
C VAL A 747 -15.73 58.30 -26.47
N ALA A 748 -15.18 57.26 -27.11
CA ALA A 748 -13.86 57.32 -27.76
C ALA A 748 -13.79 58.28 -28.98
N ILE A 749 -14.92 58.73 -29.54
CA ILE A 749 -14.94 59.52 -30.79
C ILE A 749 -15.23 61.03 -30.56
N ALA A 750 -15.56 61.46 -29.34
CA ALA A 750 -16.11 62.81 -29.13
C ALA A 750 -15.21 63.87 -28.45
N LYS A 751 -13.94 63.59 -28.08
CA LYS A 751 -13.13 64.58 -27.33
C LYS A 751 -11.67 64.76 -27.76
N GLN A 752 -11.34 64.49 -29.03
CA GLN A 752 -10.04 64.90 -29.59
C GLN A 752 -10.06 66.30 -30.25
N ASP A 753 -11.22 66.96 -30.43
CA ASP A 753 -11.30 68.22 -31.20
C ASP A 753 -11.96 69.43 -30.48
N ALA A 754 -12.12 69.46 -29.15
CA ALA A 754 -12.88 70.55 -28.50
C ALA A 754 -12.36 71.14 -27.17
N ALA A 755 -11.07 71.03 -26.82
CA ALA A 755 -10.55 71.73 -25.63
C ALA A 755 -9.12 72.30 -25.72
N ASP A 756 -8.56 72.41 -26.93
CA ASP A 756 -7.68 73.55 -27.30
C ASP A 756 -8.43 74.91 -27.19
N ALA A 757 -9.73 74.88 -26.88
CA ALA A 757 -10.51 76.04 -26.47
C ALA A 757 -10.26 76.52 -25.04
N ARG A 758 -9.56 75.76 -24.17
CA ARG A 758 -9.23 76.20 -22.80
C ARG A 758 -7.85 76.86 -22.68
N GLU A 759 -7.04 76.80 -23.74
CA GLU A 759 -5.75 77.49 -23.83
C GLU A 759 -5.89 78.98 -24.21
N GLN A 760 -7.03 79.38 -24.81
CA GLN A 760 -7.28 80.78 -25.21
C GLN A 760 -8.08 81.63 -24.22
N GLU A 761 -8.70 81.06 -23.19
CA GLU A 761 -9.39 81.84 -22.15
C GLU A 761 -8.41 82.34 -21.05
N ILE A 762 -7.27 81.68 -20.87
CA ILE A 762 -6.17 82.12 -20.00
C ILE A 762 -5.42 83.34 -20.60
N ILE A 763 -5.55 83.57 -21.91
CA ILE A 763 -4.95 84.71 -22.62
C ILE A 763 -5.83 85.98 -22.51
N ALA A 764 -7.09 85.87 -22.06
CA ALA A 764 -8.05 86.98 -22.09
C ALA A 764 -8.20 87.78 -20.78
N ASN A 765 -7.76 87.28 -19.61
CA ASN A 765 -7.71 88.10 -18.38
C ASN A 765 -6.75 87.54 -17.31
N PRO A 766 -5.50 88.06 -17.23
CA PRO A 766 -4.44 87.47 -16.42
C PRO A 766 -4.24 88.22 -15.10
N GLN A 767 -4.97 87.89 -14.01
CA GLN A 767 -4.63 88.17 -12.59
C GLN A 767 -5.37 87.21 -11.63
N SER A 768 -4.67 86.21 -11.06
CA SER A 768 -4.35 86.07 -9.61
C SER A 768 -5.48 85.52 -8.70
N VAL A 769 -5.53 84.21 -8.36
CA VAL A 769 -4.89 83.49 -7.21
C VAL A 769 -5.71 83.55 -5.90
N GLU A 770 -6.10 82.40 -5.32
CA GLU A 770 -5.81 81.92 -3.94
C GLU A 770 -6.62 80.68 -3.51
N LEU A 771 -5.94 79.79 -2.79
CA LEU A 771 -6.34 78.49 -2.23
C LEU A 771 -6.95 78.62 -0.81
N TYR A 772 -7.64 77.56 -0.37
CA TYR A 772 -8.36 77.36 0.90
C TYR A 772 -7.68 77.88 2.19
N SER A 773 -8.49 78.32 3.17
CA SER A 773 -7.99 78.81 4.47
C SER A 773 -7.91 77.76 5.57
N GLN A 774 -6.79 77.77 6.30
CA GLN A 774 -6.45 76.97 7.48
C GLN A 774 -7.51 76.98 8.62
N SER A 775 -8.39 77.99 8.67
CA SER A 775 -9.46 78.10 9.65
C SER A 775 -10.56 77.04 9.51
N ASP A 776 -10.77 76.54 8.29
CA ASP A 776 -11.81 75.54 8.02
C ASP A 776 -11.36 74.13 8.44
N LEU A 777 -10.04 73.91 8.47
CA LEU A 777 -9.41 72.70 9.00
C LEU A 777 -9.34 72.72 10.54
N ASP A 778 -9.14 73.89 11.14
CA ASP A 778 -9.05 74.06 12.59
C ASP A 778 -10.42 73.91 13.29
N GLY A 779 -11.51 74.27 12.61
CA GLY A 779 -12.89 74.05 13.09
C GLY A 779 -13.28 72.57 13.21
N ALA A 780 -12.78 71.70 12.33
CA ALA A 780 -13.04 70.26 12.36
C ALA A 780 -12.27 69.57 13.52
N LYS A 781 -11.08 70.08 13.86
CA LYS A 781 -10.22 69.52 14.92
C LYS A 781 -10.72 69.85 16.34
N GLU A 782 -11.37 71.00 16.54
CA GLU A 782 -11.97 71.39 17.83
C GLU A 782 -13.25 70.58 18.17
N ILE A 783 -14.04 70.19 17.16
CA ILE A 783 -15.24 69.34 17.32
C ILE A 783 -14.85 67.92 17.79
N ALA A 784 -13.72 67.40 17.30
CA ALA A 784 -13.19 66.10 17.71
C ALA A 784 -12.63 66.12 19.15
N LYS A 785 -12.07 67.25 19.60
CA LYS A 785 -11.57 67.44 20.98
C LYS A 785 -12.69 67.59 22.01
N ALA A 786 -13.83 68.19 21.64
CA ALA A 786 -14.98 68.37 22.54
C ALA A 786 -15.71 67.04 22.87
N ALA A 787 -15.44 65.95 22.14
CA ALA A 787 -16.08 64.65 22.33
C ALA A 787 -15.35 63.70 23.29
N GLY A 788 -14.20 64.10 23.86
CA GLY A 788 -13.60 63.45 25.03
C GLY A 788 -13.23 61.96 24.90
N ARG A 789 -12.74 61.53 23.73
CA ARG A 789 -12.24 60.15 23.53
C ARG A 789 -10.78 60.20 23.06
N VAL A 790 -9.87 59.68 23.88
CA VAL A 790 -8.44 59.51 23.56
C VAL A 790 -8.10 58.05 23.79
N GLU A 791 -7.22 57.54 22.92
CA GLU A 791 -6.57 56.21 22.89
C GLU A 791 -7.30 55.10 22.12
N GLU A 792 -7.30 55.20 20.79
CA GLU A 792 -7.09 54.06 19.89
C GLU A 792 -6.65 54.56 18.49
N LYS A 793 -5.84 53.73 17.83
CA LYS A 793 -5.14 54.00 16.56
C LYS A 793 -6.13 54.42 15.47
N ILE A 794 -5.98 55.61 14.90
CA ILE A 794 -6.64 56.00 13.65
C ILE A 794 -5.73 55.55 12.50
N ALA A 795 -6.13 54.50 11.79
CA ALA A 795 -5.63 54.25 10.44
C ALA A 795 -6.37 55.19 9.47
N ILE A 796 -5.63 56.05 8.76
CA ILE A 796 -6.20 56.81 7.65
C ILE A 796 -5.99 55.98 6.38
N LYS A 797 -7.07 55.43 5.84
CA LYS A 797 -7.13 54.80 4.51
C LYS A 797 -7.16 55.93 3.47
N LEU A 798 -6.12 56.07 2.64
CA LEU A 798 -6.13 57.00 1.51
C LEU A 798 -6.52 56.23 0.23
N ASN A 799 -7.53 56.74 -0.46
CA ASN A 799 -8.10 56.16 -1.68
C ASN A 799 -7.22 56.53 -2.92
N PRO A 800 -6.93 55.58 -3.84
CA PRO A 800 -6.02 55.78 -4.98
C PRO A 800 -6.45 56.77 -6.08
N LYS A 801 -7.61 57.46 -6.00
CA LYS A 801 -7.94 58.55 -6.95
C LYS A 801 -7.31 59.93 -6.60
N SER A 802 -6.23 59.96 -5.82
CA SER A 802 -5.59 61.22 -5.36
C SER A 802 -4.07 61.24 -5.60
N VAL A 803 -3.61 61.09 -6.85
CA VAL A 803 -2.21 61.35 -7.20
C VAL A 803 -2.02 62.84 -7.51
N GLY A 804 -1.28 63.55 -6.64
CA GLY A 804 -0.78 64.91 -6.93
C GLY A 804 -0.75 65.94 -5.78
N LEU A 805 -0.95 65.57 -4.50
CA LEU A 805 -1.10 66.56 -3.41
C LEU A 805 -0.16 66.42 -2.20
N PHE A 806 0.89 65.61 -2.24
CA PHE A 806 1.87 65.58 -1.16
C PHE A 806 3.29 65.59 -1.73
N ASP A 807 4.12 66.50 -1.24
CA ASP A 807 5.55 66.47 -1.54
C ASP A 807 6.32 65.76 -0.41
N GLN A 808 7.61 65.52 -0.64
CA GLN A 808 8.49 64.82 0.29
C GLN A 808 8.50 65.44 1.71
N SER A 809 8.17 66.74 1.86
CA SER A 809 8.16 67.42 3.15
C SER A 809 6.94 67.09 4.00
N ASP A 810 5.77 66.86 3.39
CA ASP A 810 4.54 66.44 4.07
C ASP A 810 4.65 65.02 4.65
N ILE A 811 5.37 64.15 3.93
CA ILE A 811 5.67 62.78 4.34
C ILE A 811 6.66 62.79 5.52
N ASN A 812 7.68 63.65 5.46
CA ASN A 812 8.72 63.71 6.50
C ASN A 812 8.20 64.28 7.84
N GLN A 813 7.27 65.25 7.83
CA GLN A 813 6.66 65.77 9.06
C GLN A 813 5.73 64.73 9.72
N THR A 814 5.03 63.94 8.91
CA THR A 814 4.17 62.84 9.40
C THR A 814 4.99 61.72 10.06
N ILE A 815 6.20 61.46 9.55
CA ILE A 815 7.15 60.49 10.13
C ILE A 815 7.71 60.98 11.49
N GLU A 816 8.00 62.29 11.63
CA GLU A 816 8.45 62.86 12.91
C GLU A 816 7.34 62.88 13.99
N ASP A 817 6.09 63.11 13.59
CA ASP A 817 4.96 63.23 14.53
C ASP A 817 4.40 61.88 15.02
N THR A 818 4.70 60.75 14.34
CA THR A 818 4.09 59.44 14.65
C THR A 818 5.05 58.30 14.99
N LYS A 819 6.36 58.43 14.76
CA LYS A 819 7.40 57.41 15.09
C LYS A 819 7.04 55.96 14.73
N ALA A 820 6.57 55.69 13.51
CA ALA A 820 6.40 54.34 12.97
C ALA A 820 7.16 54.16 11.64
N ALA A 821 7.72 52.97 11.40
CA ALA A 821 8.54 52.62 10.24
C ALA A 821 7.69 52.16 9.04
N VAL A 822 8.07 52.56 7.82
CA VAL A 822 7.43 52.20 6.54
C VAL A 822 8.41 51.35 5.70
N VAL A 823 7.96 50.21 5.19
CA VAL A 823 8.69 49.36 4.23
C VAL A 823 7.98 49.44 2.87
N LEU A 824 8.73 49.60 1.78
CA LEU A 824 8.24 49.68 0.39
C LEU A 824 8.56 48.37 -0.36
N ASP A 825 7.59 47.83 -1.11
CA ASP A 825 7.71 46.66 -1.98
C ASP A 825 8.19 47.08 -3.41
N PRO A 826 9.24 46.45 -3.99
CA PRO A 826 9.79 46.80 -5.30
C PRO A 826 9.28 45.97 -6.51
N SER A 827 8.00 45.59 -6.57
CA SER A 827 7.41 44.85 -7.70
C SER A 827 6.94 45.75 -8.86
N SER A 828 7.79 46.65 -9.37
CA SER A 828 7.47 47.43 -10.59
C SER A 828 8.69 47.67 -11.48
N ILE A 829 8.95 46.75 -12.42
CA ILE A 829 9.61 46.98 -13.73
C ILE A 829 9.14 45.86 -14.68
N GLY A 830 8.44 46.25 -15.76
CA GLY A 830 7.89 45.32 -16.75
C GLY A 830 8.80 45.06 -17.96
N LEU A 831 8.25 44.35 -18.97
CA LEU A 831 8.23 44.69 -20.43
C LEU A 831 7.94 43.42 -21.32
N TYR A 832 6.88 43.52 -22.16
CA TYR A 832 6.64 43.06 -23.57
C TYR A 832 7.47 41.89 -24.19
N SER A 833 7.00 41.00 -25.09
CA SER A 833 5.95 41.04 -26.13
C SER A 833 5.61 39.63 -26.69
N ASP A 834 4.47 39.55 -27.39
CA ASP A 834 3.86 38.44 -28.15
C ASP A 834 4.73 37.73 -29.23
N GLN A 835 4.62 36.39 -29.27
CA GLN A 835 4.45 35.59 -30.50
C GLN A 835 3.63 34.32 -30.20
N GLU A 836 2.62 34.06 -31.04
CA GLU A 836 1.83 32.82 -31.10
C GLU A 836 2.72 31.56 -31.13
N ILE A 837 2.42 30.55 -30.32
CA ILE A 837 2.73 29.15 -30.63
C ILE A 837 1.52 28.27 -30.28
N THR A 838 0.90 27.77 -31.35
CA THR A 838 -0.14 26.74 -31.37
C THR A 838 0.45 25.38 -30.99
N TYR A 839 -0.30 24.58 -30.21
CA TYR A 839 -0.15 23.14 -29.89
C TYR A 839 1.27 22.56 -29.81
N LEU A 840 1.72 22.23 -28.60
CA LEU A 840 2.89 21.38 -28.38
C LEU A 840 2.49 20.07 -27.69
N ASN A 841 2.56 19.00 -28.49
CA ASN A 841 2.45 17.60 -28.08
C ASN A 841 3.82 17.19 -27.48
N PHE A 842 3.92 16.97 -26.17
CA PHE A 842 5.19 16.68 -25.51
C PHE A 842 5.52 15.19 -25.59
N ALA A 843 6.51 14.83 -26.43
CA ALA A 843 7.14 13.50 -26.39
C ALA A 843 8.32 13.41 -25.40
N LYS A 844 8.81 14.54 -24.87
CA LYS A 844 9.91 14.62 -23.90
C LYS A 844 9.74 15.79 -22.93
N ILE A 845 10.01 15.57 -21.64
CA ILE A 845 10.13 16.63 -20.63
C ILE A 845 11.60 16.78 -20.23
N ARG A 846 12.15 18.00 -20.35
CA ARG A 846 13.52 18.31 -19.93
C ARG A 846 13.51 19.02 -18.58
N VAL A 847 13.98 18.34 -17.54
CA VAL A 847 14.02 18.85 -16.16
C VAL A 847 15.42 19.35 -15.82
N ARG A 848 15.51 20.56 -15.23
CA ARG A 848 16.78 21.14 -14.76
C ARG A 848 16.92 20.94 -13.26
N ILE A 849 18.03 20.35 -12.81
CA ILE A 849 18.31 20.21 -11.38
C ILE A 849 18.93 21.52 -10.88
N GLU A 850 18.22 22.29 -10.05
CA GLU A 850 18.63 23.64 -9.63
C GLU A 850 19.99 23.68 -8.92
N GLN A 851 20.32 22.68 -8.09
CA GLN A 851 21.58 22.65 -7.35
C GLN A 851 22.81 22.35 -8.22
N SER A 852 22.65 21.69 -9.38
CA SER A 852 23.78 21.31 -10.26
C SER A 852 23.76 22.00 -11.64
N GLY A 853 22.63 22.58 -12.03
CA GLY A 853 22.41 23.18 -13.34
C GLY A 853 22.29 22.20 -14.51
N THR A 854 22.32 20.89 -14.24
CA THR A 854 22.29 19.83 -15.26
C THR A 854 20.85 19.54 -15.70
N PHE A 855 20.67 19.21 -16.97
CA PHE A 855 19.37 18.86 -17.54
C PHE A 855 19.24 17.34 -17.73
N ILE A 856 18.07 16.79 -17.42
CA ILE A 856 17.70 15.40 -17.67
C ILE A 856 16.48 15.41 -18.61
N ASP A 857 16.54 14.60 -19.67
CA ASP A 857 15.43 14.39 -20.59
C ASP A 857 14.65 13.14 -20.17
N LEU A 858 13.36 13.29 -19.91
CA LEU A 858 12.42 12.23 -19.57
C LEU A 858 11.53 11.96 -20.78
N ASP A 859 11.49 10.71 -21.23
CA ASP A 859 10.60 10.23 -22.30
C ASP A 859 9.25 9.83 -21.69
N ILE A 860 8.13 10.30 -22.28
CA ILE A 860 6.78 9.89 -21.88
C ILE A 860 6.40 8.66 -22.70
N LEU A 861 6.21 7.50 -22.06
CA LEU A 861 6.18 6.20 -22.76
C LEU A 861 4.79 5.66 -23.14
N LYS A 862 3.68 6.30 -22.77
CA LYS A 862 2.33 6.01 -23.31
C LYS A 862 1.46 7.28 -23.25
N SER A 863 0.99 7.77 -24.40
CA SER A 863 0.25 9.02 -24.54
C SER A 863 -1.24 8.83 -24.90
N GLU A 864 -1.74 7.60 -24.94
CA GLU A 864 -3.07 7.32 -25.51
C GLU A 864 -4.23 7.39 -24.51
N GLU A 865 -3.97 7.54 -23.20
CA GLU A 865 -5.02 7.70 -22.17
C GLU A 865 -5.09 9.10 -21.53
N LEU A 866 -4.28 10.07 -21.98
CA LEU A 866 -4.17 11.40 -21.34
C LEU A 866 -4.89 12.51 -22.12
N ILE A 867 -6.01 12.22 -22.77
CA ILE A 867 -6.70 13.22 -23.61
C ILE A 867 -7.47 14.27 -22.77
N ASN A 868 -7.75 14.01 -21.48
CA ASN A 868 -8.46 14.96 -20.59
C ASN A 868 -7.77 15.28 -19.24
N TRP A 869 -6.62 14.68 -18.94
CA TRP A 869 -6.04 14.78 -17.59
C TRP A 869 -5.06 15.96 -17.49
N THR A 870 -5.11 16.73 -16.40
CA THR A 870 -4.16 17.82 -16.11
C THR A 870 -3.26 17.45 -14.93
N VAL A 871 -1.94 17.61 -15.07
CA VAL A 871 -1.01 17.43 -13.94
C VAL A 871 -1.08 18.67 -13.05
N ILE A 872 -1.52 18.52 -11.80
CA ILE A 872 -1.55 19.60 -10.82
C ILE A 872 -0.68 19.18 -9.63
N GLY A 873 0.52 19.76 -9.50
CA GLY A 873 1.40 19.48 -8.35
C GLY A 873 2.89 19.72 -8.57
N THR A 874 3.64 19.73 -7.46
CA THR A 874 5.10 19.93 -7.44
C THR A 874 5.84 18.59 -7.46
N ILE A 875 6.70 18.36 -8.46
CA ILE A 875 7.46 17.10 -8.60
C ILE A 875 8.58 17.04 -7.56
N SER A 876 8.49 16.09 -6.61
CA SER A 876 9.57 15.81 -5.65
C SER A 876 10.42 14.61 -6.09
N ILE A 877 11.67 14.87 -6.47
CA ILE A 877 12.64 13.84 -6.87
C ILE A 877 13.53 13.48 -5.66
N LYS A 878 13.44 12.24 -5.18
CA LYS A 878 14.33 11.73 -4.13
C LYS A 878 15.46 10.92 -4.78
N ILE A 879 16.70 11.40 -4.67
CA ILE A 879 17.88 10.73 -5.21
C ILE A 879 18.52 9.86 -4.11
N ASP A 880 18.51 8.54 -4.28
CA ASP A 880 19.32 7.61 -3.47
C ASP A 880 20.81 7.69 -3.88
N PRO A 881 21.76 7.82 -2.93
CA PRO A 881 23.21 7.82 -3.22
C PRO A 881 23.78 6.57 -3.92
N GLN A 882 23.03 5.46 -4.07
CA GLN A 882 23.56 4.16 -4.53
C GLN A 882 22.91 3.61 -5.84
N GLY A 883 22.44 4.47 -6.75
CA GLY A 883 22.56 4.24 -8.20
C GLY A 883 21.96 2.99 -8.87
N SER A 884 20.77 2.49 -8.49
CA SER A 884 20.02 1.54 -9.35
C SER A 884 18.50 1.68 -9.23
N GLN A 885 17.88 2.15 -10.33
CA GLN A 885 16.46 2.33 -10.67
C GLN A 885 15.61 3.29 -9.80
N GLN A 886 14.95 4.24 -10.48
CA GLN A 886 14.08 5.26 -9.90
C GLN A 886 12.64 5.02 -10.39
N PHE A 887 11.67 5.00 -9.48
CA PHE A 887 10.24 5.08 -9.79
C PHE A 887 9.73 6.46 -9.38
N PHE A 888 8.86 7.03 -10.19
CA PHE A 888 8.17 8.30 -9.92
C PHE A 888 6.67 8.01 -9.86
N THR A 889 6.01 8.51 -8.82
CA THR A 889 4.55 8.45 -8.71
C THR A 889 3.99 9.80 -9.14
N PHE A 890 2.98 9.79 -9.99
CA PHE A 890 2.23 10.97 -10.40
C PHE A 890 0.81 10.84 -9.87
N ASP A 891 0.30 11.88 -9.21
CA ASP A 891 -1.13 12.02 -9.01
C ASP A 891 -1.68 12.71 -10.26
N LEU A 892 -2.54 11.99 -10.96
CA LEU A 892 -3.25 12.48 -12.14
C LEU A 892 -4.73 12.60 -11.74
N VAL A 893 -5.42 13.64 -12.22
CA VAL A 893 -6.87 13.79 -12.08
C VAL A 893 -7.48 13.88 -13.48
N GLU A 894 -8.56 13.11 -13.71
CA GLU A 894 -9.29 13.01 -14.98
C GLU A 894 -10.07 14.28 -15.35
#